data_AF-I0ICN3-F1
#
_entry.id   AF-I0ICN3-F1
#
_cell.length_a   1.000
_cell.length_b   1.000
_cell.length_c   1.000
_cell.angle_alpha   90.00
_cell.angle_beta   90.00
_cell.angle_gamma   90.00
#
_symmetry.space_group_name_H-M   'P 1'
#
loop_
_entity.id
_entity.type
_entity.pdbx_description
1 polymer ?
#
loop_
_entity_poly.entity_id
_entity_poly.type
_entity_poly.pdbx_seq_one_letter_code
_entity_poly.pdbx_strand_id
1 'polypeptide(L)'
;MARVKEPQPLIPTPQDQLSADEHFKIESAGMVGVLPERYRDHETMDLEKEAEFLSKSHGLYLEYNRAKTGVEKDWMYMVRVTVPGGGAFDARQWAILDSVADKYCDHNPYGGNSLRLTTRQNIQYHWLRKPQVMSLVQDIAKSGFYTLNGCGDNVRNVMGCPLSKFGTIPGANAFELSHRYGDYFRLPAASHIQVFAVDPNDIKDPEVQYDYGKQLLNRKFKIAFSTVHRDPRTGVVTADNCTEIRTNEVGVAPVVEGTGSDARVVGYQVYVGGGQGEKKGKPTFAAHGKALGVFTPDQLMPGLKAIVDVHKQWGDRKNRVWARLKYVVWKQGIAWYREQVKAEGVSFDPPDESLHPGERMLHHGWNEQESNGLWAYGAYVECGRLADGAYIDKAKLGDAREAAPHLAPSNSPDAEPTDAADGTLHAGSGSARLKSMVPAVLDAFPGTEVMVTPNQDLLFANIEEAAKEDFVAKLAEFGHGTRRGKAYSKLRVLSGACVGLPTCRLSYTDSEQFEPELMDQLEDMGYGDVAESIGITGCERQCFRPGTKSIGWVGSGGDNYGLKLGGSEDGSTQGHWLTDGEKQYLSMVPREEVANVCAVLFDWWKTQKQGNNGSSERLGPFVHRMGFEAVITRFRDDPRTSALMDLRNPKAGFDPYVPASLLRA
;
A
#
# COMPACT_ATOMS: atom_id res chain seq x y z
N MET A 1 5.43 -22.31 30.93
CA MET A 1 5.10 -20.86 30.93
C MET A 1 3.72 -20.69 30.32
N ALA A 2 2.79 -20.01 31.01
CA ALA A 2 1.50 -19.65 30.42
C ALA A 2 1.74 -18.83 29.12
N ARG A 3 1.08 -19.19 28.02
CA ARG A 3 1.15 -18.40 26.79
C ARG A 3 0.61 -17.00 27.11
N VAL A 4 1.42 -15.97 26.89
CA VAL A 4 0.99 -14.57 27.02
C VAL A 4 -0.17 -14.37 26.05
N LYS A 5 -1.37 -14.16 26.59
CA LYS A 5 -2.60 -14.06 25.80
C LYS A 5 -2.78 -12.67 25.17
N GLU A 6 -2.18 -11.63 25.74
CA GLU A 6 -2.40 -10.23 25.34
C GLU A 6 -1.09 -9.48 25.05
N PRO A 7 -1.10 -8.41 24.22
CA PRO A 7 0.06 -7.56 24.02
C PRO A 7 0.59 -6.97 25.33
N GLN A 8 1.91 -6.89 25.48
CA GLN A 8 2.56 -6.33 26.67
C GLN A 8 3.64 -5.31 26.29
N PRO A 9 3.29 -4.20 25.61
CA PRO A 9 4.29 -3.22 25.20
C PRO A 9 4.91 -2.51 26.42
N LEU A 10 6.21 -2.22 26.35
CA LEU A 10 6.96 -1.50 27.38
C LEU A 10 6.90 0.02 27.12
N ILE A 11 6.09 0.73 27.89
CA ILE A 11 5.66 2.11 27.62
C ILE A 11 5.75 2.94 28.91
N PRO A 12 6.62 3.99 29.00
CA PRO A 12 7.72 4.25 28.06
C PRO A 12 8.80 3.17 28.19
N THR A 13 9.69 3.06 27.20
CA THR A 13 10.84 2.13 27.28
C THR A 13 12.02 2.80 28.00
N PRO A 14 12.53 2.22 29.10
CA PRO A 14 13.76 2.69 29.75
C PRO A 14 14.98 2.62 28.82
N GLN A 15 15.91 3.58 28.94
CA GLN A 15 17.08 3.67 28.05
C GLN A 15 18.04 2.47 28.17
N ASP A 16 18.08 1.80 29.32
CA ASP A 16 18.85 0.58 29.57
C ASP A 16 18.16 -0.68 29.01
N GLN A 17 16.95 -0.56 28.46
CA GLN A 17 16.16 -1.68 27.92
C GLN A 17 15.85 -1.56 26.43
N LEU A 18 16.56 -0.69 25.71
CA LEU A 18 16.41 -0.54 24.27
C LEU A 18 16.77 -1.85 23.53
N SER A 19 16.13 -2.06 22.38
CA SER A 19 16.50 -3.18 21.51
C SER A 19 17.85 -2.92 20.83
N ALA A 20 18.55 -3.98 20.42
CA ALA A 20 19.79 -3.88 19.64
C ALA A 20 19.65 -3.00 18.39
N ASP A 21 18.47 -2.99 17.77
CA ASP A 21 18.18 -2.19 16.58
C ASP A 21 18.18 -0.68 16.87
N GLU A 22 17.93 -0.25 18.11
CA GLU A 22 17.98 1.17 18.48
C GLU A 22 19.43 1.68 18.61
N HIS A 23 20.37 0.82 19.00
CA HIS A 23 21.79 1.17 19.08
C HIS A 23 22.35 1.53 17.71
N PHE A 24 21.98 0.78 16.66
CA PHE A 24 22.32 1.12 15.28
C PHE A 24 21.90 2.55 14.92
N LYS A 25 20.70 3.01 15.34
CA LYS A 25 20.25 4.37 15.06
C LYS A 25 21.13 5.41 15.77
N ILE A 26 21.36 5.19 17.07
CA ILE A 26 22.10 6.12 17.94
C ILE A 26 23.52 6.33 17.43
N GLU A 27 24.15 5.28 16.93
CA GLU A 27 25.56 5.25 16.51
C GLU A 27 25.74 5.66 15.03
N SER A 28 24.70 5.56 14.20
CA SER A 28 24.78 5.78 12.74
C SER A 28 24.99 7.20 12.23
N ALA A 29 25.04 8.22 13.10
CA ALA A 29 25.14 9.63 12.69
C ALA A 29 24.09 10.05 11.62
N GLY A 30 22.81 9.77 11.88
CA GLY A 30 21.72 10.12 10.95
C GLY A 30 21.52 9.11 9.83
N MET A 31 21.65 7.82 10.14
CA MET A 31 21.47 6.69 9.22
C MET A 31 22.59 6.48 8.19
N VAL A 32 23.73 7.13 8.35
CA VAL A 32 24.91 6.93 7.50
C VAL A 32 25.65 5.65 7.90
N GLY A 33 26.17 5.61 9.13
CA GLY A 33 26.91 4.48 9.70
C GLY A 33 27.88 3.83 8.71
N VAL A 34 27.79 2.51 8.62
CA VAL A 34 28.61 1.66 7.75
C VAL A 34 28.21 1.67 6.26
N LEU A 35 27.11 2.34 5.89
CA LEU A 35 26.53 2.21 4.55
C LEU A 35 27.45 2.66 3.39
N PRO A 36 28.21 3.77 3.48
CA PRO A 36 29.06 4.20 2.37
C PRO A 36 30.07 3.13 1.95
N GLU A 37 30.72 2.46 2.91
CA GLU A 37 31.67 1.39 2.65
C GLU A 37 30.94 0.15 2.10
N ARG A 38 29.83 -0.24 2.75
CA ARG A 38 29.09 -1.46 2.39
C ARG A 38 28.51 -1.45 0.99
N TYR A 39 28.05 -0.32 0.47
CA TYR A 39 27.52 -0.24 -0.91
C TYR A 39 28.61 -0.10 -1.99
N ARG A 40 29.85 0.22 -1.59
CA ARG A 40 31.02 0.24 -2.48
C ARG A 40 31.74 -1.11 -2.51
N ASP A 41 31.54 -1.93 -1.49
CA ASP A 41 32.02 -3.31 -1.43
C ASP A 41 31.09 -4.27 -2.21
N HIS A 42 31.60 -4.86 -3.29
CA HIS A 42 30.88 -5.83 -4.11
C HIS A 42 31.44 -7.26 -4.00
N GLU A 43 32.31 -7.55 -3.03
CA GLU A 43 32.76 -8.92 -2.75
C GLU A 43 31.60 -9.78 -2.20
N THR A 44 30.69 -9.16 -1.44
CA THR A 44 29.44 -9.77 -1.00
C THR A 44 28.23 -9.02 -1.53
N MET A 45 27.19 -9.79 -1.90
CA MET A 45 25.94 -9.23 -2.42
C MET A 45 24.92 -8.90 -1.33
N ASP A 46 25.09 -9.43 -0.12
CA ASP A 46 24.22 -9.17 1.02
C ASP A 46 24.69 -7.98 1.86
N LEU A 47 23.97 -7.77 2.96
CA LEU A 47 24.27 -6.77 3.98
C LEU A 47 24.15 -7.43 5.35
N GLU A 48 25.08 -7.08 6.23
CA GLU A 48 24.98 -7.39 7.64
C GLU A 48 23.80 -6.67 8.29
N LYS A 49 23.43 -7.10 9.50
CA LYS A 49 22.21 -6.66 10.18
C LYS A 49 22.13 -5.14 10.35
N GLU A 50 23.23 -4.48 10.71
CA GLU A 50 23.29 -3.03 10.88
C GLU A 50 23.04 -2.31 9.54
N ALA A 51 23.84 -2.61 8.51
CA ALA A 51 23.65 -2.03 7.19
C ALA A 51 22.23 -2.27 6.65
N GLU A 52 21.71 -3.50 6.72
CA GLU A 52 20.34 -3.82 6.30
C GLU A 52 19.27 -3.05 7.10
N PHE A 53 19.56 -2.73 8.36
CA PHE A 53 18.67 -1.92 9.18
C PHE A 53 18.72 -0.45 8.73
N LEU A 54 19.92 0.11 8.55
CA LEU A 54 20.12 1.52 8.23
C LEU A 54 19.62 1.86 6.81
N SER A 55 19.85 0.98 5.84
CA SER A 55 19.41 1.14 4.44
C SER A 55 17.91 1.37 4.29
N LYS A 56 17.10 0.93 5.27
CA LYS A 56 15.65 1.08 5.23
C LYS A 56 15.22 2.54 5.25
N SER A 57 15.87 3.43 6.00
CA SER A 57 15.45 4.84 6.00
C SER A 57 15.76 5.55 4.67
N HIS A 58 16.70 5.01 3.89
CA HIS A 58 16.98 5.40 2.50
C HIS A 58 16.12 4.66 1.46
N GLY A 59 15.06 3.95 1.88
CA GLY A 59 14.11 3.34 0.96
C GLY A 59 14.48 1.95 0.44
N LEU A 60 15.57 1.34 0.94
CA LEU A 60 16.03 0.04 0.44
C LEU A 60 15.65 -1.12 1.35
N TYR A 61 15.36 -2.26 0.73
CA TYR A 61 15.34 -3.56 1.38
C TYR A 61 16.27 -4.50 0.63
N LEU A 62 17.16 -5.17 1.35
CA LEU A 62 17.71 -6.43 0.88
C LEU A 62 16.55 -7.41 0.68
N GLU A 63 16.61 -8.24 -0.35
CA GLU A 63 15.67 -9.30 -0.69
C GLU A 63 16.44 -10.47 -1.31
N TYR A 64 15.78 -11.59 -1.59
CA TYR A 64 16.40 -12.66 -2.37
C TYR A 64 15.32 -13.41 -3.14
N ASN A 65 15.70 -14.03 -4.25
CA ASN A 65 14.78 -14.79 -5.08
C ASN A 65 14.33 -16.05 -4.33
N ARG A 66 13.09 -16.07 -3.85
CA ARG A 66 12.54 -17.22 -3.12
C ARG A 66 12.07 -18.36 -4.00
N ALA A 67 12.06 -18.19 -5.32
CA ALA A 67 11.82 -19.28 -6.26
C ALA A 67 13.06 -20.18 -6.41
N LYS A 68 14.27 -19.66 -6.17
CA LYS A 68 15.49 -20.47 -6.15
C LYS A 68 15.62 -21.20 -4.82
N THR A 69 15.79 -22.52 -4.90
CA THR A 69 16.07 -23.39 -3.75
C THR A 69 17.55 -23.70 -3.69
N GLY A 70 18.14 -23.66 -2.51
CA GLY A 70 19.57 -23.88 -2.32
C GLY A 70 20.05 -23.26 -1.01
N VAL A 71 21.33 -23.47 -0.69
CA VAL A 71 21.97 -22.86 0.48
C VAL A 71 22.35 -21.41 0.18
N GLU A 72 22.87 -21.16 -1.01
CA GLU A 72 23.22 -19.83 -1.49
C GLU A 72 21.96 -19.05 -1.89
N LYS A 73 21.88 -17.80 -1.43
CA LYS A 73 20.77 -16.92 -1.74
C LYS A 73 21.10 -16.09 -2.96
N ASP A 74 20.16 -16.05 -3.90
CA ASP A 74 20.16 -15.13 -5.03
C ASP A 74 19.71 -13.74 -4.56
N TRP A 75 20.65 -12.99 -3.97
CA TRP A 75 20.41 -11.70 -3.33
C TRP A 75 20.04 -10.61 -4.34
N MET A 76 19.03 -9.81 -3.97
CA MET A 76 18.57 -8.67 -4.75
C MET A 76 18.14 -7.54 -3.80
N TYR A 77 17.78 -6.41 -4.36
CA TYR A 77 17.32 -5.24 -3.62
C TYR A 77 15.97 -4.78 -4.16
N MET A 78 15.11 -4.35 -3.24
CA MET A 78 13.95 -3.54 -3.55
C MET A 78 14.24 -2.10 -3.14
N VAL A 79 13.97 -1.17 -4.05
CA VAL A 79 14.10 0.27 -3.81
C VAL A 79 12.73 0.91 -3.95
N ARG A 80 12.38 1.78 -3.01
CA ARG A 80 11.09 2.48 -2.99
C ARG A 80 11.30 3.98 -3.07
N VAL A 81 10.64 4.62 -4.04
CA VAL A 81 10.56 6.08 -4.17
C VAL A 81 9.40 6.59 -3.34
N THR A 82 9.65 7.59 -2.49
CA THR A 82 8.63 8.30 -1.74
C THR A 82 8.00 9.36 -2.64
N VAL A 83 6.68 9.33 -2.75
CA VAL A 83 5.92 10.19 -3.67
C VAL A 83 4.71 10.76 -2.92
N PRO A 84 4.86 11.85 -2.14
CA PRO A 84 3.75 12.45 -1.41
C PRO A 84 2.57 12.73 -2.34
N GLY A 85 1.36 12.34 -1.95
CA GLY A 85 0.16 12.49 -2.80
C GLY A 85 0.17 11.71 -4.12
N GLY A 86 1.20 10.90 -4.39
CA GLY A 86 1.32 10.05 -5.56
C GLY A 86 1.80 10.73 -6.84
N GLY A 87 2.23 11.98 -6.81
CA GLY A 87 2.74 12.68 -7.98
C GLY A 87 2.62 14.18 -7.77
N ALA A 88 2.31 15.01 -8.75
CA ALA A 88 2.04 14.67 -10.15
C ALA A 88 3.37 14.57 -10.91
N PHE A 89 3.51 13.56 -11.76
CA PHE A 89 4.67 13.42 -12.65
C PHE A 89 4.33 14.02 -14.00
N ASP A 90 5.22 14.88 -14.50
CA ASP A 90 5.23 15.23 -15.92
C ASP A 90 5.90 14.13 -16.77
N ALA A 91 5.87 14.29 -18.09
CA ALA A 91 6.49 13.35 -19.05
C ALA A 91 7.99 13.12 -18.79
N ARG A 92 8.74 14.18 -18.45
CA ARG A 92 10.19 14.09 -18.17
C ARG A 92 10.45 13.29 -16.91
N GLN A 93 9.76 13.60 -15.82
CA GLN A 93 9.90 12.93 -14.53
C GLN A 93 9.54 11.46 -14.64
N TRP A 94 8.43 11.15 -15.32
CA TRP A 94 8.04 9.76 -15.57
C TRP A 94 9.07 9.03 -16.44
N ALA A 95 9.55 9.62 -17.52
CA ALA A 95 10.57 9.02 -18.39
C ALA A 95 11.86 8.67 -17.61
N ILE A 96 12.29 9.51 -16.68
CA ILE A 96 13.42 9.19 -15.79
C ILE A 96 13.09 7.96 -14.94
N LEU A 97 11.95 7.96 -14.24
CA LEU A 97 11.54 6.87 -13.35
C LEU A 97 11.30 5.55 -14.09
N ASP A 98 10.82 5.61 -15.32
CA ASP A 98 10.64 4.44 -16.18
C ASP A 98 12.00 3.89 -16.63
N SER A 99 12.88 4.75 -17.16
CA SER A 99 14.18 4.35 -17.71
C SER A 99 15.12 3.72 -16.68
N VAL A 100 15.05 4.10 -15.41
CA VAL A 100 15.89 3.50 -14.37
C VAL A 100 15.52 2.04 -14.09
N ALA A 101 14.27 1.63 -14.36
CA ALA A 101 13.91 0.23 -14.32
C ALA A 101 14.63 -0.55 -15.42
N ASP A 102 14.66 -0.01 -16.65
CA ASP A 102 15.33 -0.62 -17.79
C ASP A 102 16.85 -0.72 -17.61
N LYS A 103 17.47 0.33 -17.07
CA LYS A 103 18.93 0.41 -16.92
C LYS A 103 19.48 -0.53 -15.84
N TYR A 104 18.73 -0.74 -14.77
CA TYR A 104 19.31 -1.27 -13.52
C TYR A 104 18.61 -2.51 -12.95
N CYS A 105 17.37 -2.81 -13.35
CA CYS A 105 16.64 -3.95 -12.79
C CYS A 105 16.75 -5.17 -13.71
N ASP A 106 17.04 -6.34 -13.12
CA ASP A 106 17.07 -7.60 -13.87
C ASP A 106 15.65 -8.05 -14.27
N HIS A 107 15.59 -9.02 -15.19
CA HIS A 107 14.35 -9.66 -15.61
C HIS A 107 13.61 -10.33 -14.44
N ASN A 108 12.29 -10.18 -14.45
CA ASN A 108 11.39 -10.69 -13.42
C ASN A 108 10.37 -11.70 -14.00
N PRO A 109 9.51 -12.33 -13.17
CA PRO A 109 8.47 -13.27 -13.60
C PRO A 109 7.37 -12.69 -14.48
N TYR A 110 7.43 -11.42 -14.87
CA TYR A 110 6.48 -10.74 -15.76
C TYR A 110 7.09 -10.47 -17.15
N GLY A 111 8.27 -11.05 -17.45
CA GLY A 111 8.85 -11.01 -18.80
C GLY A 111 9.74 -9.80 -19.09
N GLY A 112 10.12 -9.00 -18.09
CA GLY A 112 10.92 -7.79 -18.32
C GLY A 112 11.33 -7.07 -17.05
N ASN A 113 11.79 -5.84 -17.19
CA ASN A 113 11.82 -4.87 -16.09
C ASN A 113 10.39 -4.41 -15.75
N SER A 114 10.17 -3.90 -14.54
CA SER A 114 8.83 -3.43 -14.15
C SER A 114 8.87 -2.35 -13.08
N LEU A 115 7.79 -1.58 -13.02
CA LEU A 115 7.49 -0.68 -11.91
C LEU A 115 6.36 -1.27 -11.09
N ARG A 116 6.42 -1.07 -9.78
CA ARG A 116 5.35 -1.46 -8.86
C ARG A 116 4.77 -0.25 -8.14
N LEU A 117 3.59 0.15 -8.57
CA LEU A 117 2.73 1.12 -7.89
C LEU A 117 2.31 0.53 -6.55
N THR A 118 2.14 1.32 -5.49
CA THR A 118 1.92 0.75 -4.15
C THR A 118 0.65 1.26 -3.50
N THR A 119 0.16 0.53 -2.50
CA THR A 119 -0.97 0.94 -1.65
C THR A 119 -0.72 2.21 -0.83
N ARG A 120 0.44 2.84 -1.02
CA ARG A 120 0.83 4.10 -0.41
C ARG A 120 1.34 5.11 -1.42
N GLN A 121 0.89 5.01 -2.68
CA GLN A 121 1.22 5.97 -3.74
C GLN A 121 2.70 6.05 -4.13
N ASN A 122 3.54 5.12 -3.65
CA ASN A 122 4.95 5.01 -4.04
C ASN A 122 5.13 4.21 -5.34
N ILE A 123 6.33 4.30 -5.90
CA ILE A 123 6.87 3.40 -6.92
C ILE A 123 7.94 2.51 -6.28
N GLN A 124 7.97 1.22 -6.63
CA GLN A 124 9.03 0.29 -6.24
C GLN A 124 9.70 -0.34 -7.45
N TYR A 125 11.01 -0.50 -7.32
CA TYR A 125 11.88 -1.27 -8.20
C TYR A 125 12.26 -2.56 -7.48
N HIS A 126 12.26 -3.67 -8.20
CA HIS A 126 12.61 -5.00 -7.71
C HIS A 126 13.71 -5.57 -8.61
N TRP A 127 14.34 -6.68 -8.20
CA TRP A 127 15.37 -7.37 -9.00
C TRP A 127 16.63 -6.54 -9.26
N LEU A 128 16.94 -5.60 -8.38
CA LEU A 128 18.15 -4.79 -8.43
C LEU A 128 19.33 -5.53 -7.80
N ARG A 129 20.52 -5.49 -8.41
CA ARG A 129 21.75 -6.03 -7.79
C ARG A 129 22.53 -4.95 -7.06
N LYS A 130 23.30 -5.35 -6.06
CA LYS A 130 24.07 -4.44 -5.20
C LYS A 130 24.90 -3.41 -5.99
N PRO A 131 25.64 -3.78 -7.06
CA PRO A 131 26.45 -2.82 -7.81
C PRO A 131 25.67 -1.68 -8.47
N GLN A 132 24.39 -1.89 -8.77
CA GLN A 132 23.54 -0.91 -9.45
C GLN A 132 22.79 0.01 -8.46
N VAL A 133 22.80 -0.31 -7.16
CA VAL A 133 22.00 0.39 -6.15
C VAL A 133 22.30 1.88 -6.10
N MET A 134 23.60 2.24 -6.05
CA MET A 134 24.00 3.65 -5.95
C MET A 134 23.57 4.43 -7.19
N SER A 135 23.85 3.91 -8.39
CA SER A 135 23.50 4.54 -9.66
C SER A 135 21.99 4.72 -9.82
N LEU A 136 21.19 3.72 -9.43
CA LEU A 136 19.73 3.83 -9.45
C LEU A 136 19.23 4.94 -8.52
N VAL A 137 19.78 5.04 -7.30
CA VAL A 137 19.39 6.10 -6.35
C VAL A 137 19.75 7.49 -6.87
N GLN A 138 20.93 7.64 -7.49
CA GLN A 138 21.37 8.88 -8.11
C GLN A 138 20.49 9.29 -9.29
N ASP A 139 20.18 8.36 -10.19
CA ASP A 139 19.36 8.66 -11.37
C ASP A 139 17.90 8.96 -11.00
N ILE A 140 17.35 8.32 -9.96
CA ILE A 140 16.02 8.66 -9.43
C ILE A 140 15.97 10.12 -8.97
N ALA A 141 17.00 10.61 -8.28
CA ALA A 141 17.02 11.98 -7.76
C ALA A 141 16.87 13.05 -8.85
N LYS A 142 17.33 12.78 -10.08
CA LYS A 142 17.20 13.68 -11.25
C LYS A 142 15.74 13.94 -11.66
N SER A 143 14.80 13.09 -11.22
CA SER A 143 13.36 13.29 -11.38
C SER A 143 12.77 14.32 -10.41
N GLY A 144 13.50 14.69 -9.35
CA GLY A 144 12.99 15.48 -8.23
C GLY A 144 12.30 14.65 -7.14
N PHE A 145 12.25 13.33 -7.29
CA PHE A 145 11.76 12.39 -6.27
C PHE A 145 12.89 11.59 -5.64
N TYR A 146 12.67 11.07 -4.43
CA TYR A 146 13.74 10.47 -3.61
C TYR A 146 13.30 9.14 -3.00
N THR A 147 14.28 8.30 -2.69
CA THR A 147 14.06 7.03 -1.98
C THR A 147 14.03 7.21 -0.45
N LEU A 148 14.54 8.35 0.03
CA LEU A 148 14.50 8.75 1.43
C LEU A 148 13.07 8.68 2.00
N ASN A 149 12.95 8.21 3.25
CA ASN A 149 11.68 7.90 3.94
C ASN A 149 10.84 6.77 3.33
N GLY A 150 11.26 6.12 2.23
CA GLY A 150 10.50 5.05 1.60
C GLY A 150 10.24 3.88 2.56
N CYS A 151 11.24 3.61 3.41
CA CYS A 151 11.19 2.55 4.40
C CYS A 151 11.59 3.08 5.81
N GLY A 152 12.18 2.25 6.68
CA GLY A 152 12.74 2.71 7.96
C GLY A 152 11.75 2.97 9.11
N ASP A 153 12.32 3.44 10.21
CA ASP A 153 11.65 3.83 11.46
C ASP A 153 11.53 5.37 11.54
N ASN A 154 10.77 5.92 10.58
CA ASN A 154 10.48 7.33 10.35
C ASN A 154 9.05 7.44 9.76
N VAL A 155 8.57 8.67 9.52
CA VAL A 155 7.33 8.87 8.77
C VAL A 155 7.53 8.37 7.34
N ARG A 156 6.61 7.53 6.88
CA ARG A 156 6.57 7.01 5.50
C ARG A 156 5.89 8.02 4.58
N ASN A 157 5.82 7.69 3.29
CA ASN A 157 5.04 8.46 2.34
C ASN A 157 3.67 8.88 2.88
N VAL A 158 3.41 10.18 2.80
CA VAL A 158 2.16 10.81 3.24
C VAL A 158 1.18 10.73 2.09
N MET A 159 0.03 10.11 2.34
CA MET A 159 -0.97 9.87 1.30
C MET A 159 -1.98 11.01 1.24
N GLY A 160 -2.49 11.28 0.05
CA GLY A 160 -3.58 12.21 -0.22
C GLY A 160 -4.34 11.77 -1.48
N CYS A 161 -5.62 12.15 -1.60
CA CYS A 161 -6.37 11.89 -2.81
C CYS A 161 -5.73 12.61 -4.00
N PRO A 162 -5.29 11.92 -5.08
CA PRO A 162 -4.66 12.59 -6.22
C PRO A 162 -5.62 13.54 -6.95
N LEU A 163 -6.90 13.17 -7.05
CA LEU A 163 -7.93 13.99 -7.72
C LEU A 163 -8.21 15.30 -6.97
N SER A 164 -7.98 15.34 -5.64
CA SER A 164 -8.19 16.55 -4.84
C SER A 164 -7.27 17.72 -5.22
N LYS A 165 -6.21 17.49 -6.01
CA LYS A 165 -5.37 18.54 -6.61
C LYS A 165 -6.21 19.57 -7.36
N PHE A 166 -7.31 19.14 -7.97
CA PHE A 166 -8.19 19.96 -8.81
C PHE A 166 -9.46 20.43 -8.10
N GLY A 167 -9.62 20.12 -6.81
CA GLY A 167 -10.77 20.53 -6.02
C GLY A 167 -10.68 22.01 -5.62
N THR A 168 -11.81 22.71 -5.59
CA THR A 168 -11.85 24.15 -5.28
C THR A 168 -12.31 24.47 -3.86
N ILE A 169 -12.76 23.47 -3.10
CA ILE A 169 -13.19 23.65 -1.70
C ILE A 169 -11.95 24.04 -0.85
N PRO A 170 -11.93 25.25 -0.24
CA PRO A 170 -10.78 25.70 0.54
C PRO A 170 -10.46 24.74 1.68
N GLY A 171 -9.19 24.31 1.76
CA GLY A 171 -8.69 23.37 2.76
C GLY A 171 -8.99 21.89 2.47
N ALA A 172 -9.75 21.55 1.42
CA ALA A 172 -10.03 20.15 1.10
C ALA A 172 -8.91 19.47 0.29
N ASN A 173 -7.95 20.23 -0.26
CA ASN A 173 -6.91 19.70 -1.14
C ASN A 173 -5.92 18.76 -0.39
N ALA A 174 -6.29 17.49 -0.29
CA ALA A 174 -5.49 16.44 0.35
C ALA A 174 -4.17 16.17 -0.40
N PHE A 175 -4.10 16.43 -1.71
CA PHE A 175 -2.89 16.34 -2.50
C PHE A 175 -1.85 17.37 -2.01
N GLU A 176 -2.24 18.63 -1.86
CA GLU A 176 -1.38 19.70 -1.34
C GLU A 176 -0.97 19.44 0.12
N LEU A 177 -1.93 19.04 0.97
CA LEU A 177 -1.63 18.67 2.35
C LEU A 177 -0.61 17.51 2.40
N SER A 178 -0.76 16.50 1.55
CA SER A 178 0.16 15.37 1.57
C SER A 178 1.61 15.78 1.21
N HIS A 179 1.79 16.73 0.28
CA HIS A 179 3.10 17.30 -0.05
C HIS A 179 3.68 18.09 1.12
N ARG A 180 2.92 19.05 1.64
CA ARG A 180 3.35 19.93 2.74
C ARG A 180 3.81 19.13 3.95
N TYR A 181 3.04 18.11 4.35
CA TYR A 181 3.37 17.27 5.50
C TYR A 181 4.41 16.21 5.16
N GLY A 182 4.46 15.74 3.91
CA GLY A 182 5.51 14.85 3.40
C GLY A 182 6.89 15.50 3.49
N ASP A 183 7.00 16.76 3.06
CA ASP A 183 8.22 17.55 3.15
C ASP A 183 8.59 17.84 4.61
N TYR A 184 7.64 18.33 5.41
CA TYR A 184 7.90 18.61 6.83
C TYR A 184 8.44 17.38 7.59
N PHE A 185 7.92 16.19 7.31
CA PHE A 185 8.37 14.95 7.97
C PHE A 185 9.46 14.20 7.20
N ARG A 186 10.06 14.77 6.15
CA ARG A 186 11.17 14.12 5.46
C ARG A 186 12.43 14.11 6.34
N LEU A 187 13.23 13.05 6.23
CA LEU A 187 14.55 13.01 6.86
C LEU A 187 15.50 14.00 6.15
N PRO A 188 16.54 14.49 6.83
CA PRO A 188 17.54 15.36 6.22
C PRO A 188 18.25 14.69 5.03
N ALA A 189 18.42 15.43 3.93
CA ALA A 189 19.06 14.96 2.71
C ALA A 189 20.54 14.62 2.88
N ALA A 190 21.22 15.28 3.84
CA ALA A 190 22.66 15.16 4.06
C ALA A 190 23.15 13.70 4.18
N SER A 191 22.43 12.86 4.94
CA SER A 191 22.83 11.45 5.08
C SER A 191 22.62 10.66 3.78
N HIS A 192 21.56 10.98 3.03
CA HIS A 192 21.30 10.34 1.74
C HIS A 192 22.36 10.68 0.69
N ILE A 193 22.75 11.96 0.64
CA ILE A 193 23.87 12.46 -0.19
C ILE A 193 25.16 11.73 0.19
N GLN A 194 25.47 11.64 1.49
CA GLN A 194 26.72 11.02 1.95
C GLN A 194 26.80 9.53 1.61
N VAL A 195 25.70 8.78 1.76
CA VAL A 195 25.69 7.34 1.47
C VAL A 195 25.81 7.07 -0.03
N PHE A 196 24.97 7.70 -0.84
CA PHE A 196 24.81 7.36 -2.26
C PHE A 196 25.51 8.32 -3.22
N ALA A 197 26.18 9.36 -2.73
CA ALA A 197 26.80 10.41 -3.55
C ALA A 197 25.80 11.04 -4.55
N VAL A 198 24.57 11.30 -4.08
CA VAL A 198 23.58 12.06 -4.86
C VAL A 198 24.07 13.48 -5.04
N ASP A 199 23.87 14.06 -6.23
CA ASP A 199 24.19 15.47 -6.47
C ASP A 199 23.37 16.37 -5.53
N PRO A 200 23.99 17.23 -4.71
CA PRO A 200 23.27 18.16 -3.83
C PRO A 200 22.34 19.13 -4.57
N ASN A 201 22.50 19.30 -5.89
CA ASN A 201 21.57 20.09 -6.71
C ASN A 201 20.26 19.35 -6.99
N ASP A 202 20.30 18.02 -6.99
CA ASP A 202 19.13 17.17 -7.27
C ASP A 202 18.28 16.93 -6.02
N ILE A 203 18.79 17.18 -4.81
CA ILE A 203 18.04 17.00 -3.55
C ILE A 203 18.32 18.15 -2.57
N LYS A 204 17.25 18.82 -2.12
CA LYS A 204 17.32 19.93 -1.16
C LYS A 204 16.34 19.76 -0.02
N ASP A 205 16.79 19.99 1.20
CA ASP A 205 15.93 20.00 2.39
C ASP A 205 14.88 21.12 2.31
N PRO A 206 13.67 20.90 2.86
CA PRO A 206 12.70 21.98 3.00
C PRO A 206 13.20 22.99 4.03
N GLU A 207 12.66 24.21 3.99
CA GLU A 207 13.04 25.28 4.92
C GLU A 207 12.81 24.90 6.39
N VAL A 208 11.74 24.15 6.66
CA VAL A 208 11.38 23.66 7.99
C VAL A 208 11.10 22.17 7.91
N GLN A 209 11.77 21.40 8.77
CA GLN A 209 11.59 19.95 8.88
C GLN A 209 11.52 19.48 10.33
N TYR A 210 10.92 18.32 10.51
CA TYR A 210 10.77 17.65 11.80
C TYR A 210 12.10 17.11 12.31
N ASP A 211 12.41 17.39 13.59
CA ASP A 211 13.58 16.83 14.25
C ASP A 211 13.33 15.42 14.79
N TYR A 212 13.82 14.44 14.04
CA TYR A 212 13.78 13.03 14.44
C TYR A 212 14.73 12.69 15.60
N GLY A 213 15.75 13.51 15.86
CA GLY A 213 16.83 13.21 16.81
C GLY A 213 17.58 11.92 16.47
N LYS A 214 18.52 11.52 17.35
CA LYS A 214 19.42 10.37 17.11
C LYS A 214 18.72 9.01 17.07
N GLN A 215 17.59 8.85 17.76
CA GLN A 215 16.89 7.55 17.88
C GLN A 215 15.79 7.35 16.83
N LEU A 216 15.56 8.34 15.96
CA LEU A 216 14.40 8.38 15.06
C LEU A 216 13.08 7.99 15.78
N LEU A 217 12.14 7.38 15.06
CA LEU A 217 10.92 6.83 15.64
C LEU A 217 11.11 5.37 16.09
N ASN A 218 10.17 4.88 16.89
CA ASN A 218 10.17 3.55 17.51
C ASN A 218 9.89 2.48 16.45
N ARG A 219 9.08 2.84 15.43
CA ARG A 219 8.79 2.03 14.25
C ARG A 219 8.34 2.95 13.10
N LYS A 220 8.10 2.38 11.92
CA LYS A 220 7.40 3.06 10.82
C LYS A 220 6.18 3.82 11.33
N PHE A 221 5.97 5.04 10.81
CA PHE A 221 4.82 5.90 11.09
C PHE A 221 4.13 6.30 9.78
N LYS A 222 2.81 6.33 9.72
CA LYS A 222 2.06 6.57 8.48
C LYS A 222 1.01 7.65 8.67
N ILE A 223 0.95 8.56 7.72
CA ILE A 223 -0.02 9.66 7.68
C ILE A 223 -0.83 9.54 6.38
N ALA A 224 -2.12 9.86 6.45
CA ALA A 224 -3.01 9.91 5.30
C ALA A 224 -4.07 11.00 5.48
N PHE A 225 -4.36 11.72 4.41
CA PHE A 225 -5.45 12.68 4.31
C PHE A 225 -6.55 12.11 3.42
N SER A 226 -7.79 12.16 3.89
CA SER A 226 -8.98 12.01 3.03
C SER A 226 -9.39 13.39 2.51
N THR A 227 -10.39 13.45 1.65
CA THR A 227 -10.88 14.70 1.05
C THR A 227 -12.40 14.71 1.00
N VAL A 228 -12.94 15.83 0.55
CA VAL A 228 -14.26 15.90 -0.09
C VAL A 228 -14.10 16.30 -1.55
N HIS A 229 -15.04 15.93 -2.40
CA HIS A 229 -15.16 16.41 -3.78
C HIS A 229 -16.49 17.12 -3.96
N ARG A 230 -16.49 18.16 -4.78
CA ARG A 230 -17.72 18.77 -5.28
C ARG A 230 -17.98 18.22 -6.68
N ASP A 231 -19.19 17.73 -6.90
CA ASP A 231 -19.68 17.50 -8.25
C ASP A 231 -19.90 18.85 -8.95
N PRO A 232 -19.17 19.16 -10.05
CA PRO A 232 -19.29 20.46 -10.73
C PRO A 232 -20.69 20.74 -11.29
N ARG A 233 -21.48 19.70 -11.55
CA ARG A 233 -22.81 19.79 -12.19
C ARG A 233 -23.91 19.94 -11.17
N THR A 234 -23.83 19.20 -10.07
CA THR A 234 -24.89 19.19 -9.03
C THR A 234 -24.55 20.07 -7.82
N GLY A 235 -23.28 20.43 -7.64
CA GLY A 235 -22.78 21.16 -6.47
C GLY A 235 -22.71 20.33 -5.19
N VAL A 236 -23.10 19.05 -5.24
CA VAL A 236 -23.11 18.13 -4.10
C VAL A 236 -21.68 17.85 -3.64
N VAL A 237 -21.46 17.96 -2.34
CA VAL A 237 -20.17 17.66 -1.69
C VAL A 237 -20.21 16.24 -1.13
N THR A 238 -19.27 15.40 -1.54
CA THR A 238 -19.17 14.00 -1.11
C THR A 238 -17.81 13.72 -0.51
N ALA A 239 -17.78 13.02 0.63
CA ALA A 239 -16.54 12.60 1.27
C ALA A 239 -15.89 11.42 0.53
N ASP A 240 -14.56 11.43 0.47
CA ASP A 240 -13.74 10.44 -0.23
C ASP A 240 -12.60 9.95 0.67
N ASN A 241 -12.65 8.66 0.98
CA ASN A 241 -11.69 7.92 1.78
C ASN A 241 -10.80 6.98 0.94
N CYS A 242 -10.45 7.37 -0.29
CA CYS A 242 -9.56 6.60 -1.17
C CYS A 242 -8.22 6.22 -0.53
N THR A 243 -7.75 7.00 0.46
CA THR A 243 -6.51 6.77 1.22
C THR A 243 -6.67 5.83 2.42
N GLU A 244 -7.90 5.37 2.72
CA GLU A 244 -8.24 4.47 3.81
C GLU A 244 -7.66 4.94 5.15
N ILE A 245 -7.99 6.18 5.54
CA ILE A 245 -7.26 6.96 6.56
C ILE A 245 -7.15 6.25 7.90
N ARG A 246 -8.17 5.47 8.31
CA ARG A 246 -8.19 4.78 9.60
C ARG A 246 -7.21 3.60 9.67
N THR A 247 -6.56 3.22 8.59
CA THR A 247 -5.50 2.19 8.61
C THR A 247 -4.10 2.73 8.95
N ASN A 248 -3.99 4.05 9.15
CA ASN A 248 -2.74 4.78 9.37
C ASN A 248 -2.54 5.12 10.84
N GLU A 249 -1.29 5.35 11.23
CA GLU A 249 -0.94 5.88 12.54
C GLU A 249 -1.67 7.20 12.79
N VAL A 250 -1.74 8.05 11.76
CA VAL A 250 -2.57 9.25 11.70
C VAL A 250 -3.41 9.24 10.42
N GLY A 251 -4.71 9.38 10.58
CA GLY A 251 -5.66 9.67 9.51
C GLY A 251 -6.29 11.03 9.73
N VAL A 252 -6.51 11.80 8.67
CA VAL A 252 -7.07 13.16 8.77
C VAL A 252 -8.24 13.28 7.79
N ALA A 253 -9.41 13.68 8.29
CA ALA A 253 -10.60 13.93 7.48
C ALA A 253 -11.05 15.40 7.62
N PRO A 254 -11.41 16.06 6.51
CA PRO A 254 -11.92 17.43 6.57
C PRO A 254 -13.31 17.47 7.22
N VAL A 255 -13.54 18.45 8.08
CA VAL A 255 -14.84 18.85 8.59
C VAL A 255 -15.31 20.04 7.76
N VAL A 256 -16.40 19.86 7.02
CA VAL A 256 -16.88 20.82 6.03
C VAL A 256 -18.15 21.49 6.53
N GLU A 257 -18.19 22.81 6.42
CA GLU A 257 -19.41 23.60 6.58
C GLU A 257 -19.83 24.24 5.26
N GLY A 258 -21.10 24.60 5.16
CA GLY A 258 -21.68 25.17 3.95
C GLY A 258 -22.07 24.12 2.90
N THR A 259 -22.71 24.58 1.84
CA THR A 259 -23.13 23.76 0.69
C THR A 259 -22.83 24.52 -0.58
N GLY A 260 -22.73 23.82 -1.73
CA GLY A 260 -22.43 24.48 -3.00
C GLY A 260 -21.20 25.38 -2.88
N SER A 261 -21.18 26.52 -3.57
CA SER A 261 -20.05 27.45 -3.62
C SER A 261 -19.51 27.90 -2.25
N ASP A 262 -20.32 27.85 -1.19
CA ASP A 262 -19.94 28.32 0.15
C ASP A 262 -19.23 27.23 0.99
N ALA A 263 -19.15 25.99 0.47
CA ALA A 263 -18.54 24.88 1.17
C ALA A 263 -17.05 25.15 1.44
N ARG A 264 -16.61 24.97 2.69
CA ARG A 264 -15.23 25.16 3.14
C ARG A 264 -14.86 24.22 4.28
N VAL A 265 -13.58 23.88 4.39
CA VAL A 265 -13.07 23.13 5.54
C VAL A 265 -12.88 24.07 6.73
N VAL A 266 -13.58 23.81 7.84
CA VAL A 266 -13.48 24.59 9.09
C VAL A 266 -12.60 23.93 10.14
N GLY A 267 -12.32 22.63 9.97
CA GLY A 267 -11.45 21.87 10.83
C GLY A 267 -11.15 20.51 10.24
N TYR A 268 -10.37 19.72 10.96
CA TYR A 268 -9.97 18.39 10.54
C TYR A 268 -10.10 17.42 11.70
N GLN A 269 -10.92 16.38 11.50
CA GLN A 269 -10.94 15.27 12.44
C GLN A 269 -9.70 14.42 12.25
N VAL A 270 -8.95 14.28 13.33
CA VAL A 270 -7.75 13.45 13.36
C VAL A 270 -8.07 12.12 14.03
N TYR A 271 -7.67 11.02 13.39
CA TYR A 271 -7.74 9.67 13.92
C TYR A 271 -6.33 9.16 14.22
N VAL A 272 -6.15 8.44 15.33
CA VAL A 272 -4.84 7.90 15.72
C VAL A 272 -4.88 6.41 16.06
N GLY A 273 -3.74 5.74 15.85
CA GLY A 273 -3.55 4.35 16.29
C GLY A 273 -4.09 3.28 15.34
N GLY A 274 -4.22 3.58 14.05
CA GLY A 274 -4.50 2.58 13.03
C GLY A 274 -3.28 1.70 12.70
N GLY A 275 -3.55 0.52 12.12
CA GLY A 275 -2.51 -0.31 11.52
C GLY A 275 -2.84 -1.79 11.38
N GLN A 276 -2.63 -2.33 10.19
CA GLN A 276 -3.07 -3.68 9.81
C GLN A 276 -2.14 -4.83 10.21
N GLY A 277 -0.84 -4.56 10.43
CA GLY A 277 0.15 -5.64 10.59
C GLY A 277 -0.01 -6.47 11.87
N GLU A 278 0.01 -7.79 11.73
CA GLU A 278 0.00 -8.80 12.79
C GLU A 278 1.30 -9.62 12.77
N LYS A 279 1.42 -10.63 13.65
CA LYS A 279 2.50 -11.61 13.66
C LYS A 279 2.00 -12.96 14.19
N LYS A 280 2.19 -14.03 13.41
CA LYS A 280 1.81 -15.40 13.79
C LYS A 280 2.48 -15.81 15.10
N GLY A 281 1.71 -16.41 16.01
CA GLY A 281 2.19 -16.88 17.32
C GLY A 281 2.57 -15.79 18.32
N LYS A 282 2.15 -14.54 18.09
CA LYS A 282 2.29 -13.42 19.03
C LYS A 282 0.95 -12.72 19.21
N PRO A 283 0.64 -12.18 20.40
CA PRO A 283 -0.61 -11.47 20.61
C PRO A 283 -0.52 -10.10 19.92
N THR A 284 -1.11 -10.02 18.73
CA THR A 284 -1.09 -8.85 17.84
C THR A 284 -2.41 -8.80 17.08
N PHE A 285 -2.88 -7.62 16.72
CA PHE A 285 -4.18 -7.41 16.09
C PHE A 285 -4.12 -6.29 15.04
N ALA A 286 -4.92 -6.35 13.98
CA ALA A 286 -5.20 -5.18 13.13
C ALA A 286 -6.11 -4.17 13.86
N ALA A 287 -5.96 -2.88 13.57
CA ALA A 287 -6.75 -1.84 14.22
C ALA A 287 -7.10 -0.69 13.27
N HIS A 288 -8.30 -0.16 13.44
CA HIS A 288 -8.70 1.15 12.93
C HIS A 288 -8.30 2.27 13.89
N GLY A 289 -7.92 3.41 13.34
CA GLY A 289 -7.65 4.63 14.07
C GLY A 289 -8.90 5.09 14.82
N LYS A 290 -8.69 5.53 16.07
CA LYS A 290 -9.72 6.10 16.94
C LYS A 290 -9.71 7.62 16.80
N ALA A 291 -10.89 8.24 16.82
CA ALA A 291 -11.00 9.69 16.74
C ALA A 291 -10.29 10.36 17.93
N LEU A 292 -9.32 11.21 17.64
CA LEU A 292 -8.56 11.98 18.61
C LEU A 292 -9.30 13.27 18.97
N GLY A 293 -9.69 14.05 17.96
CA GLY A 293 -10.33 15.35 18.10
C GLY A 293 -10.34 16.11 16.78
N VAL A 294 -10.90 17.32 16.80
CA VAL A 294 -11.01 18.21 15.63
C VAL A 294 -10.04 19.37 15.78
N PHE A 295 -9.16 19.54 14.80
CA PHE A 295 -8.11 20.57 14.76
C PHE A 295 -8.49 21.65 13.76
N THR A 296 -8.34 22.92 14.11
CA THR A 296 -8.44 23.99 13.10
C THR A 296 -7.29 23.87 12.09
N PRO A 297 -7.40 24.49 10.90
CA PRO A 297 -6.33 24.45 9.91
C PRO A 297 -4.95 24.87 10.43
N ASP A 298 -4.90 25.90 11.29
CA ASP A 298 -3.65 26.39 11.88
C ASP A 298 -3.10 25.47 12.98
N GLN A 299 -3.97 24.71 13.66
CA GLN A 299 -3.58 23.75 14.70
C GLN A 299 -3.10 22.42 14.12
N LEU A 300 -3.42 22.10 12.87
CA LEU A 300 -3.21 20.77 12.31
C LEU A 300 -1.72 20.37 12.25
N MET A 301 -0.82 21.26 11.80
CA MET A 301 0.62 20.95 11.72
C MET A 301 1.25 20.79 13.12
N PRO A 302 1.06 21.73 14.07
CA PRO A 302 1.46 21.53 15.46
C PRO A 302 0.88 20.25 16.07
N GLY A 303 -0.38 19.93 15.79
CA GLY A 303 -1.05 18.72 16.27
C GLY A 303 -0.42 17.44 15.74
N LEU A 304 -0.15 17.35 14.43
CA LEU A 304 0.51 16.18 13.85
C LEU A 304 1.94 16.03 14.35
N LYS A 305 2.69 17.12 14.53
CA LYS A 305 4.00 17.11 15.20
C LYS A 305 3.89 16.52 16.62
N ALA A 306 2.98 17.03 17.44
CA ALA A 306 2.76 16.55 18.80
C ALA A 306 2.38 15.07 18.86
N ILE A 307 1.54 14.59 17.93
CA ILE A 307 1.20 13.16 17.84
C ILE A 307 2.44 12.30 17.53
N VAL A 308 3.33 12.76 16.64
CA VAL A 308 4.59 12.07 16.35
C VAL A 308 5.54 12.10 17.55
N ASP A 309 5.62 13.21 18.28
CA ASP A 309 6.43 13.36 19.50
C ASP A 309 5.96 12.43 20.62
N VAL A 310 4.66 12.38 20.88
CA VAL A 310 4.07 11.44 21.85
C VAL A 310 4.39 10.00 21.45
N HIS A 311 4.30 9.65 20.15
CA HIS A 311 4.71 8.32 19.71
C HIS A 311 6.21 8.07 19.94
N LYS A 312 7.07 9.04 19.60
CA LYS A 312 8.53 8.98 19.74
C LYS A 312 8.95 8.72 21.20
N GLN A 313 8.24 9.33 22.15
CA GLN A 313 8.46 9.19 23.59
C GLN A 313 7.88 7.89 24.17
N TRP A 314 6.66 7.53 23.80
CA TRP A 314 5.90 6.48 24.48
C TRP A 314 5.84 5.14 23.73
N GLY A 315 6.22 5.07 22.46
CA GLY A 315 6.27 3.82 21.72
C GLY A 315 7.25 2.81 22.33
N ASP A 316 6.96 1.52 22.21
CA ASP A 316 7.88 0.47 22.66
C ASP A 316 9.15 0.45 21.78
N ARG A 317 10.33 0.58 22.40
CA ARG A 317 11.64 0.49 21.73
C ARG A 317 12.41 -0.80 22.05
N LYS A 318 11.86 -1.64 22.94
CA LYS A 318 12.41 -2.95 23.33
C LYS A 318 11.87 -4.05 22.43
N ASN A 319 10.54 -4.07 22.21
CA ASN A 319 9.86 -5.10 21.45
C ASN A 319 9.24 -4.54 20.17
N ARG A 320 9.94 -4.74 19.06
CA ARG A 320 9.52 -4.29 17.72
C ARG A 320 8.18 -4.87 17.25
N VAL A 321 7.69 -5.96 17.86
CA VAL A 321 6.35 -6.52 17.58
C VAL A 321 5.24 -5.58 18.04
N TRP A 322 5.46 -4.89 19.16
CA TRP A 322 4.49 -3.98 19.78
C TRP A 322 4.88 -2.49 19.70
N ALA A 323 5.88 -2.14 18.88
CA ALA A 323 6.43 -0.78 18.74
C ALA A 323 5.58 0.22 17.96
N ARG A 324 4.42 -0.17 17.41
CA ARG A 324 3.56 0.73 16.60
C ARG A 324 2.59 1.50 17.50
N LEU A 325 2.22 2.72 17.09
CA LEU A 325 1.30 3.60 17.83
C LEU A 325 0.00 2.92 18.31
N LYS A 326 -0.58 2.01 17.52
CA LYS A 326 -1.78 1.25 17.92
C LYS A 326 -1.66 0.55 19.27
N TYR A 327 -0.46 0.12 19.67
CA TYR A 327 -0.25 -0.54 20.96
C TYR A 327 -0.15 0.45 22.12
N VAL A 328 0.30 1.68 21.87
CA VAL A 328 0.23 2.78 22.85
C VAL A 328 -1.23 3.11 23.12
N VAL A 329 -2.01 3.35 22.05
CA VAL A 329 -3.45 3.65 22.15
C VAL A 329 -4.22 2.49 22.77
N TRP A 330 -3.85 1.24 22.49
CA TRP A 330 -4.47 0.06 23.10
C TRP A 330 -4.18 -0.04 24.61
N LYS A 331 -2.91 0.12 25.02
CA LYS A 331 -2.50 -0.04 26.43
C LYS A 331 -2.99 1.12 27.31
N GLN A 332 -2.87 2.35 26.83
CA GLN A 332 -3.16 3.54 27.62
C GLN A 332 -4.58 4.10 27.41
N GLY A 333 -5.20 3.78 26.28
CA GLY A 333 -6.51 4.32 25.90
C GLY A 333 -6.43 5.65 25.15
N ILE A 334 -7.50 5.97 24.41
CA ILE A 334 -7.58 7.19 23.58
C ILE A 334 -7.66 8.47 24.43
N ALA A 335 -8.33 8.42 25.59
CA ALA A 335 -8.44 9.56 26.50
C ALA A 335 -7.07 9.99 27.03
N TRP A 336 -6.26 9.04 27.50
CA TRP A 336 -4.88 9.31 27.89
C TRP A 336 -4.07 9.93 26.75
N TYR A 337 -4.22 9.40 25.53
CA TYR A 337 -3.47 9.89 24.38
C TYR A 337 -3.84 11.36 24.05
N ARG A 338 -5.12 11.74 24.14
CA ARG A 338 -5.55 13.14 23.97
C ARG A 338 -4.85 14.06 24.96
N GLU A 339 -4.76 13.66 26.22
CA GLU A 339 -4.09 14.48 27.25
C GLU A 339 -2.58 14.60 27.01
N GLN A 340 -1.92 13.57 26.49
CA GLN A 340 -0.50 13.69 26.10
C GLN A 340 -0.30 14.66 24.93
N VAL A 341 -1.17 14.62 23.92
CA VAL A 341 -1.08 15.56 22.78
C VAL A 341 -1.35 17.00 23.24
N LYS A 342 -2.30 17.22 24.16
CA LYS A 342 -2.52 18.55 24.76
C LYS A 342 -1.33 19.02 25.60
N ALA A 343 -0.64 18.11 26.29
CA ALA A 343 0.54 18.43 27.08
C ALA A 343 1.73 18.92 26.24
N GLU A 344 1.76 18.62 24.93
CA GLU A 344 2.69 19.21 23.95
C GLU A 344 2.33 20.66 23.56
N GLY A 345 1.30 21.25 24.18
CA GLY A 345 0.89 22.64 23.98
C GLY A 345 -0.09 22.87 22.84
N VAL A 346 -0.73 21.81 22.32
CA VAL A 346 -1.71 21.91 21.23
C VAL A 346 -3.14 21.85 21.77
N SER A 347 -3.98 22.79 21.34
CA SER A 347 -5.43 22.76 21.61
C SER A 347 -6.18 22.19 20.42
N PHE A 348 -7.27 21.46 20.68
CA PHE A 348 -8.18 20.91 19.68
C PHE A 348 -9.52 20.55 20.34
N ASP A 349 -10.58 20.53 19.56
CA ASP A 349 -11.93 20.24 20.03
C ASP A 349 -12.18 18.73 20.18
N PRO A 350 -13.18 18.32 20.98
CA PRO A 350 -13.64 16.93 21.01
C PRO A 350 -13.93 16.36 19.61
N PRO A 351 -13.81 15.04 19.41
CA PRO A 351 -14.12 14.44 18.12
C PRO A 351 -15.59 14.64 17.73
N ASP A 352 -15.84 14.84 16.44
CA ASP A 352 -17.19 14.73 15.88
C ASP A 352 -17.51 13.24 15.66
N GLU A 353 -18.45 12.71 16.44
CA GLU A 353 -18.87 11.30 16.35
C GLU A 353 -19.80 11.06 15.15
N SER A 354 -20.31 12.11 14.50
CA SER A 354 -21.15 12.02 13.31
C SER A 354 -20.37 12.03 12.00
N LEU A 355 -19.10 12.46 12.03
CA LEU A 355 -18.27 12.55 10.83
C LEU A 355 -17.96 11.16 10.26
N HIS A 356 -18.37 10.96 9.02
CA HIS A 356 -18.02 9.80 8.23
C HIS A 356 -16.98 10.19 7.16
N PRO A 357 -15.82 9.50 7.07
CA PRO A 357 -14.75 9.88 6.15
C PRO A 357 -15.09 9.61 4.68
N GLY A 358 -16.20 8.93 4.39
CA GLY A 358 -16.67 8.61 3.04
C GLY A 358 -16.26 7.22 2.56
N GLU A 359 -16.73 6.88 1.37
CA GLU A 359 -16.41 5.63 0.68
C GLU A 359 -14.97 5.64 0.16
N ARG A 360 -14.37 4.46 -0.02
CA ARG A 360 -13.10 4.31 -0.75
C ARG A 360 -13.35 4.50 -2.25
N MET A 361 -13.18 5.72 -2.75
CA MET A 361 -13.27 5.99 -4.18
C MET A 361 -11.99 5.54 -4.89
N LEU A 362 -12.12 4.80 -5.99
CA LEU A 362 -10.95 4.37 -6.79
C LEU A 362 -10.57 5.35 -7.88
N HIS A 363 -11.47 6.28 -8.19
CA HIS A 363 -11.33 7.28 -9.26
C HIS A 363 -11.17 6.68 -10.66
N HIS A 364 -11.55 5.41 -10.87
CA HIS A 364 -11.49 4.76 -12.18
C HIS A 364 -12.41 5.44 -13.21
N GLY A 365 -11.96 5.48 -14.46
CA GLY A 365 -12.69 6.14 -15.55
C GLY A 365 -12.60 7.66 -15.50
N TRP A 366 -13.53 8.32 -16.19
CA TRP A 366 -13.52 9.77 -16.37
C TRP A 366 -14.07 10.53 -15.17
N ASN A 367 -13.28 11.49 -14.67
CA ASN A 367 -13.63 12.42 -13.60
C ASN A 367 -13.41 13.85 -14.11
N GLU A 368 -14.38 14.73 -13.92
CA GLU A 368 -14.28 16.14 -14.29
C GLU A 368 -13.41 16.88 -13.25
N GLN A 369 -12.49 17.73 -13.71
CA GLN A 369 -11.64 18.54 -12.85
C GLN A 369 -12.31 19.89 -12.57
N GLU A 370 -12.69 20.09 -11.30
CA GLU A 370 -13.46 21.26 -10.87
C GLU A 370 -12.73 22.59 -11.17
N SER A 371 -11.40 22.63 -11.02
CA SER A 371 -10.63 23.87 -11.14
C SER A 371 -10.48 24.44 -12.57
N ASN A 372 -10.63 23.62 -13.62
CA ASN A 372 -10.26 24.01 -14.98
C ASN A 372 -11.18 23.45 -16.08
N GLY A 373 -12.15 22.59 -15.76
CA GLY A 373 -13.06 21.98 -16.75
C GLY A 373 -12.41 20.90 -17.62
N LEU A 374 -11.15 20.52 -17.35
CA LEU A 374 -10.49 19.37 -17.99
C LEU A 374 -10.92 18.07 -17.32
N TRP A 375 -10.41 16.96 -17.82
CA TRP A 375 -10.77 15.62 -17.37
C TRP A 375 -9.56 14.86 -16.83
N ALA A 376 -9.81 14.05 -15.81
CA ALA A 376 -8.87 13.05 -15.31
C ALA A 376 -9.41 11.64 -15.58
N TYR A 377 -8.53 10.72 -15.97
CA TYR A 377 -8.85 9.32 -16.21
C TYR A 377 -8.12 8.42 -15.21
N GLY A 378 -8.86 7.70 -14.36
CA GLY A 378 -8.28 6.66 -13.53
C GLY A 378 -8.15 5.35 -14.29
N ALA A 379 -6.91 4.94 -14.55
CA ALA A 379 -6.57 3.70 -15.22
C ALA A 379 -6.28 2.60 -14.18
N TYR A 380 -7.09 1.55 -14.19
CA TYR A 380 -6.88 0.37 -13.33
C TYR A 380 -5.58 -0.34 -13.72
N VAL A 381 -4.74 -0.62 -12.73
CA VAL A 381 -3.52 -1.39 -12.91
C VAL A 381 -3.61 -2.62 -12.02
N GLU A 382 -3.79 -3.78 -12.64
CA GLU A 382 -3.96 -5.05 -11.91
C GLU A 382 -2.78 -5.30 -10.98
N CYS A 383 -3.09 -5.34 -9.67
CA CYS A 383 -2.12 -5.41 -8.59
C CYS A 383 -0.97 -4.38 -8.69
N GLY A 384 -1.17 -3.22 -9.32
CA GLY A 384 -0.19 -2.15 -9.43
C GLY A 384 1.10 -2.49 -10.18
N ARG A 385 1.11 -3.55 -10.99
CA ARG A 385 2.28 -3.94 -11.78
C ARG A 385 2.24 -3.28 -13.16
N LEU A 386 3.23 -2.44 -13.45
CA LEU A 386 3.49 -1.94 -14.79
C LEU A 386 4.63 -2.76 -15.39
N ALA A 387 4.31 -3.60 -16.36
CA ALA A 387 5.25 -4.44 -17.10
C ALA A 387 4.76 -4.61 -18.54
N ASP A 388 5.70 -4.93 -19.43
CA ASP A 388 5.39 -5.33 -20.81
C ASP A 388 5.51 -6.84 -20.92
N GLY A 389 4.38 -7.54 -20.84
CA GLY A 389 4.38 -9.00 -20.73
C GLY A 389 3.15 -9.55 -20.05
N ALA A 390 2.92 -10.86 -20.19
CA ALA A 390 1.83 -11.53 -19.47
C ALA A 390 2.28 -11.81 -18.04
N TYR A 391 1.35 -11.77 -17.09
CA TYR A 391 1.47 -12.60 -15.89
C TYR A 391 1.76 -14.03 -16.34
N ILE A 392 2.97 -14.53 -16.07
CA ILE A 392 3.34 -15.87 -16.49
C ILE A 392 2.46 -16.84 -15.72
N ASP A 393 1.65 -17.58 -16.47
CA ASP A 393 0.88 -18.71 -15.97
C ASP A 393 1.86 -19.75 -15.41
N LYS A 394 1.77 -20.05 -14.12
CA LYS A 394 2.61 -21.10 -13.49
C LYS A 394 2.46 -22.46 -14.18
N ALA A 395 1.32 -22.75 -14.81
CA ALA A 395 1.14 -23.97 -15.59
C ALA A 395 2.03 -23.99 -16.86
N LYS A 396 2.43 -22.82 -17.38
CA LYS A 396 3.38 -22.68 -18.49
C LYS A 396 4.84 -22.62 -18.06
N LEU A 397 5.12 -22.40 -16.78
CA LEU A 397 6.40 -22.69 -16.13
C LEU A 397 6.53 -24.20 -15.86
N GLY A 398 6.28 -25.04 -16.87
CA GLY A 398 6.67 -26.44 -16.80
C GLY A 398 8.18 -26.51 -16.68
N ASP A 399 8.69 -27.04 -15.56
CA ASP A 399 10.09 -27.39 -15.29
C ASP A 399 11.18 -26.53 -15.98
N ALA A 400 10.99 -25.20 -16.04
CA ALA A 400 11.99 -24.25 -16.52
C ALA A 400 13.06 -24.04 -15.41
N ARG A 401 13.70 -25.14 -15.03
CA ARG A 401 14.90 -25.20 -14.18
C ARG A 401 16.17 -25.06 -15.00
N GLU A 402 16.10 -25.03 -16.32
CA GLU A 402 17.25 -24.83 -17.20
C GLU A 402 16.85 -23.92 -18.38
N ALA A 403 17.81 -23.10 -18.83
CA ALA A 403 17.76 -22.16 -19.96
C ALA A 403 17.17 -20.75 -19.70
N ALA A 404 17.90 -19.95 -18.92
CA ALA A 404 18.18 -18.58 -19.35
C ALA A 404 19.68 -18.55 -19.71
N PRO A 405 20.07 -18.30 -20.98
CA PRO A 405 21.48 -18.21 -21.33
C PRO A 405 22.08 -17.02 -20.58
N HIS A 406 23.19 -17.28 -19.88
CA HIS A 406 24.05 -16.26 -19.32
C HIS A 406 24.48 -15.29 -20.42
N LEU A 407 23.83 -14.13 -20.53
CA LEU A 407 24.43 -13.00 -21.22
C LEU A 407 25.53 -12.47 -20.29
N ALA A 408 26.78 -12.83 -20.61
CA ALA A 408 27.94 -12.27 -19.96
C ALA A 408 27.92 -10.73 -20.13
N PRO A 409 28.38 -9.95 -19.13
CA PRO A 409 28.48 -8.51 -19.26
C PRO A 409 29.53 -8.18 -20.34
N SER A 410 29.11 -7.67 -21.48
CA SER A 410 30.04 -7.18 -22.51
C SER A 410 30.61 -5.82 -22.07
N ASN A 411 31.79 -5.86 -21.46
CA ASN A 411 32.64 -4.67 -21.25
C ASN A 411 33.38 -4.32 -22.55
N SER A 412 32.66 -3.86 -23.58
CA SER A 412 33.28 -3.27 -24.77
C SER A 412 32.72 -1.86 -25.00
N PRO A 413 33.56 -0.80 -25.01
CA PRO A 413 33.11 0.57 -25.26
C PRO A 413 32.69 0.86 -26.71
N ASP A 414 32.86 -0.10 -27.63
CA ASP A 414 32.77 0.11 -29.08
C ASP A 414 31.71 -0.75 -29.79
N ALA A 415 30.59 -1.07 -29.12
CA ALA A 415 29.46 -1.72 -29.79
C ALA A 415 28.54 -0.66 -30.43
N GLU A 416 28.60 -0.54 -31.76
CA GLU A 416 27.66 0.27 -32.54
C GLU A 416 26.20 -0.16 -32.29
N PRO A 417 25.24 0.80 -32.29
CA PRO A 417 23.84 0.51 -32.07
C PRO A 417 23.27 -0.25 -33.26
N THR A 418 22.99 -1.54 -33.10
CA THR A 418 22.33 -2.32 -34.16
C THR A 418 20.85 -1.95 -34.24
N ASP A 419 20.54 -1.16 -35.27
CA ASP A 419 19.28 -0.99 -35.99
C ASP A 419 17.95 -1.13 -35.21
N ALA A 420 17.46 0.03 -34.80
CA ALA A 420 16.04 0.33 -34.82
C ALA A 420 15.57 0.50 -36.29
N ALA A 421 14.82 -0.47 -36.83
CA ALA A 421 13.82 -0.26 -37.90
C ALA A 421 13.15 -1.58 -38.33
N ASP A 422 11.97 -1.87 -37.79
CA ASP A 422 10.76 -1.77 -38.60
C ASP A 422 9.57 -1.34 -37.72
N GLY A 423 8.84 -0.33 -38.20
CA GLY A 423 7.70 0.27 -37.52
C GLY A 423 6.40 -0.47 -37.83
N THR A 424 6.40 -1.80 -37.70
CA THR A 424 5.23 -2.63 -37.99
C THR A 424 4.64 -3.19 -36.69
N LEU A 425 3.68 -2.45 -36.13
CA LEU A 425 2.86 -2.85 -34.99
C LEU A 425 2.03 -4.09 -35.36
N HIS A 426 2.58 -5.28 -35.15
CA HIS A 426 1.83 -6.52 -35.26
C HIS A 426 0.90 -6.67 -34.03
N ALA A 427 -0.37 -6.30 -34.23
CA ALA A 427 -1.48 -6.70 -33.37
C ALA A 427 -1.70 -8.22 -33.47
N GLY A 428 -0.86 -9.00 -32.78
CA GLY A 428 -0.94 -10.45 -32.71
C GLY A 428 -0.94 -10.91 -31.27
N SER A 429 -2.10 -11.36 -30.77
CA SER A 429 -2.31 -12.20 -29.56
C SER A 429 -1.54 -11.87 -28.26
N GLY A 430 -0.94 -10.69 -28.15
CA GLY A 430 0.09 -10.35 -27.19
C GLY A 430 -0.45 -9.82 -25.85
N SER A 431 0.29 -10.14 -24.79
CA SER A 431 0.09 -9.63 -23.44
C SER A 431 0.07 -8.09 -23.35
N ALA A 432 -0.60 -7.56 -22.33
CA ALA A 432 -0.62 -6.12 -22.06
C ALA A 432 0.80 -5.53 -21.91
N ARG A 433 0.96 -4.29 -22.40
CA ARG A 433 2.21 -3.52 -22.44
C ARG A 433 2.09 -2.27 -21.57
N LEU A 434 1.76 -2.47 -20.29
CA LEU A 434 1.37 -1.38 -19.39
C LEU A 434 2.53 -0.48 -18.98
N LYS A 435 3.79 -0.97 -19.04
CA LYS A 435 4.95 -0.11 -18.79
C LYS A 435 5.13 0.87 -19.95
N SER A 436 5.16 0.35 -21.18
CA SER A 436 5.25 1.16 -22.41
C SER A 436 4.04 2.08 -22.63
N MET A 437 2.87 1.73 -22.09
CA MET A 437 1.65 2.53 -22.20
C MET A 437 1.83 3.95 -21.66
N VAL A 438 2.44 4.10 -20.47
CA VAL A 438 2.49 5.40 -19.79
C VAL A 438 3.29 6.45 -20.56
N PRO A 439 4.56 6.23 -20.97
CA PRO A 439 5.28 7.22 -21.77
C PRO A 439 4.59 7.50 -23.11
N ALA A 440 4.05 6.47 -23.78
CA ALA A 440 3.36 6.65 -25.05
C ALA A 440 2.09 7.52 -24.94
N VAL A 441 1.40 7.46 -23.80
CA VAL A 441 0.25 8.33 -23.51
C VAL A 441 0.72 9.75 -23.22
N LEU A 442 1.76 9.93 -22.39
CA LEU A 442 2.29 11.26 -22.06
C LEU A 442 2.84 11.99 -23.31
N ASP A 443 3.42 11.25 -24.26
CA ASP A 443 3.88 11.79 -25.54
C ASP A 443 2.71 12.14 -26.48
N ALA A 444 1.67 11.30 -26.54
CA ALA A 444 0.51 11.51 -27.40
C ALA A 444 -0.40 12.65 -26.92
N PHE A 445 -0.43 12.93 -25.61
CA PHE A 445 -1.28 13.95 -25.01
C PHE A 445 -0.44 14.94 -24.18
N PRO A 446 0.28 15.89 -24.82
CA PRO A 446 1.11 16.85 -24.12
C PRO A 446 0.34 17.67 -23.07
N GLY A 447 0.97 17.92 -21.92
CA GLY A 447 0.33 18.59 -20.78
C GLY A 447 -0.38 17.63 -19.81
N THR A 448 -0.53 16.35 -20.19
CA THR A 448 -0.99 15.30 -19.27
C THR A 448 0.01 15.12 -18.14
N GLU A 449 -0.50 15.07 -16.91
CA GLU A 449 0.26 14.64 -15.74
C GLU A 449 -0.25 13.26 -15.30
N VAL A 450 0.62 12.46 -14.69
CA VAL A 450 0.25 11.15 -14.13
C VAL A 450 0.48 11.11 -12.62
N MET A 451 -0.39 10.42 -11.89
CA MET A 451 -0.29 10.24 -10.44
C MET A 451 -0.57 8.78 -10.08
N VAL A 452 0.00 8.30 -8.97
CA VAL A 452 -0.25 6.98 -8.39
C VAL A 452 -1.32 7.08 -7.32
N THR A 453 -2.33 6.22 -7.40
CA THR A 453 -3.42 6.19 -6.41
C THR A 453 -3.07 5.35 -5.18
N PRO A 454 -3.75 5.56 -4.03
CA PRO A 454 -3.56 4.72 -2.83
C PRO A 454 -4.03 3.27 -3.01
N ASN A 455 -4.66 2.96 -4.15
CA ASN A 455 -5.18 1.65 -4.54
C ASN A 455 -4.31 0.94 -5.57
N GLN A 456 -3.12 1.48 -5.87
CA GLN A 456 -2.13 0.95 -6.82
C GLN A 456 -2.44 1.21 -8.30
N ASP A 457 -3.32 2.16 -8.59
CA ASP A 457 -3.70 2.54 -9.95
C ASP A 457 -2.98 3.82 -10.41
N LEU A 458 -3.24 4.22 -11.66
CA LEU A 458 -2.81 5.51 -12.19
C LEU A 458 -4.00 6.46 -12.36
N LEU A 459 -3.77 7.76 -12.16
CA LEU A 459 -4.67 8.83 -12.54
C LEU A 459 -3.93 9.73 -13.53
N PHE A 460 -4.44 9.81 -14.76
CA PHE A 460 -3.97 10.75 -15.77
C PHE A 460 -4.84 12.00 -15.72
N ALA A 461 -4.25 13.19 -15.72
CA ALA A 461 -4.97 14.44 -15.60
C ALA A 461 -4.67 15.40 -16.76
N ASN A 462 -5.35 16.53 -16.76
CA ASN A 462 -5.32 17.60 -17.77
C ASN A 462 -5.69 17.14 -19.19
N ILE A 463 -6.68 16.25 -19.33
CA ILE A 463 -7.13 15.75 -20.63
C ILE A 463 -8.32 16.59 -21.11
N GLU A 464 -8.28 17.06 -22.36
CA GLU A 464 -9.39 17.79 -22.97
C GLU A 464 -10.60 16.88 -23.23
N GLU A 465 -11.81 17.43 -23.17
CA GLU A 465 -13.04 16.66 -23.42
C GLU A 465 -13.06 16.01 -24.82
N ALA A 466 -12.58 16.73 -25.83
CA ALA A 466 -12.49 16.24 -27.20
C ALA A 466 -11.50 15.07 -27.37
N ALA A 467 -10.53 14.93 -26.47
CA ALA A 467 -9.49 13.90 -26.54
C ALA A 467 -9.88 12.60 -25.81
N LYS A 468 -11.04 12.54 -25.14
CA LYS A 468 -11.41 11.40 -24.28
C LYS A 468 -11.48 10.06 -25.04
N GLU A 469 -12.04 10.06 -26.24
CA GLU A 469 -12.15 8.84 -27.04
C GLU A 469 -10.76 8.36 -27.50
N ASP A 470 -9.96 9.27 -28.06
CA ASP A 470 -8.59 8.98 -28.50
C ASP A 470 -7.69 8.54 -27.33
N PHE A 471 -7.88 9.12 -26.14
CA PHE A 471 -7.14 8.76 -24.94
C PHE A 471 -7.40 7.31 -24.52
N VAL A 472 -8.68 6.89 -24.45
CA VAL A 472 -9.03 5.51 -24.13
C VAL A 472 -8.58 4.55 -25.23
N ALA A 473 -8.70 4.94 -26.50
CA ALA A 473 -8.19 4.17 -27.62
C ALA A 473 -6.67 3.96 -27.50
N LYS A 474 -5.93 5.00 -27.13
CA LYS A 474 -4.49 4.93 -26.93
C LYS A 474 -4.11 3.95 -25.82
N LEU A 475 -4.81 3.96 -24.69
CA LEU A 475 -4.60 2.96 -23.63
C LEU A 475 -4.85 1.53 -24.14
N ALA A 476 -5.92 1.35 -24.94
CA ALA A 476 -6.30 0.04 -25.47
C ALA A 476 -5.27 -0.55 -26.45
N GLU A 477 -4.50 0.27 -27.17
CA GLU A 477 -3.36 -0.19 -28.01
C GLU A 477 -2.29 -0.97 -27.21
N PHE A 478 -2.24 -0.74 -25.89
CA PHE A 478 -1.34 -1.43 -24.97
C PHE A 478 -2.04 -2.53 -24.16
N GLY A 479 -3.28 -2.88 -24.49
CA GLY A 479 -4.05 -3.94 -23.84
C GLY A 479 -4.68 -3.55 -22.51
N HIS A 480 -4.62 -2.27 -22.11
CA HIS A 480 -5.34 -1.79 -20.93
C HIS A 480 -6.86 -1.90 -21.15
N GLY A 481 -7.57 -2.19 -20.05
CA GLY A 481 -9.04 -2.30 -20.04
C GLY A 481 -9.55 -3.71 -20.29
N THR A 482 -8.69 -4.67 -20.64
CA THR A 482 -9.11 -6.05 -20.92
C THR A 482 -8.24 -7.12 -20.27
N ARG A 483 -8.86 -8.26 -19.95
CA ARG A 483 -8.23 -9.50 -19.47
C ARG A 483 -8.88 -10.67 -20.21
N ARG A 484 -8.07 -11.58 -20.79
CA ARG A 484 -8.56 -12.73 -21.58
C ARG A 484 -9.57 -12.33 -22.70
N GLY A 485 -9.36 -11.18 -23.33
CA GLY A 485 -10.23 -10.64 -24.39
C GLY A 485 -11.57 -10.08 -23.91
N LYS A 486 -11.80 -9.97 -22.59
CA LYS A 486 -13.00 -9.39 -21.98
C LYS A 486 -12.64 -8.10 -21.26
N ALA A 487 -13.58 -7.15 -21.19
CA ALA A 487 -13.42 -5.97 -20.34
C ALA A 487 -13.22 -6.38 -18.87
N TYR A 488 -12.45 -5.58 -18.12
CA TYR A 488 -12.29 -5.83 -16.68
C TYR A 488 -13.65 -5.88 -15.96
N SER A 489 -13.83 -6.89 -15.11
CA SER A 489 -15.04 -7.04 -14.32
C SER A 489 -15.06 -6.08 -13.11
N LYS A 490 -16.24 -5.82 -12.55
CA LYS A 490 -16.39 -4.97 -11.36
C LYS A 490 -15.63 -5.53 -10.17
N LEU A 491 -15.71 -6.85 -9.97
CA LEU A 491 -15.02 -7.53 -8.87
C LEU A 491 -13.49 -7.35 -8.99
N ARG A 492 -12.95 -7.50 -10.21
CA ARG A 492 -11.51 -7.37 -10.47
C ARG A 492 -11.00 -5.97 -10.19
N VAL A 493 -11.66 -4.93 -10.71
CA VAL A 493 -11.19 -3.54 -10.52
C VAL A 493 -11.27 -3.08 -9.05
N LEU A 494 -12.14 -3.70 -8.25
CA LEU A 494 -12.26 -3.41 -6.81
C LEU A 494 -11.23 -4.17 -5.95
N SER A 495 -10.56 -5.16 -6.53
CA SER A 495 -9.70 -6.14 -5.85
C SER A 495 -8.21 -5.91 -6.13
N GLY A 496 -7.36 -6.57 -5.35
CA GLY A 496 -5.92 -6.53 -5.59
C GLY A 496 -5.09 -7.20 -4.51
N ALA A 497 -3.77 -7.06 -4.64
CA ALA A 497 -2.82 -7.76 -3.80
C ALA A 497 -1.57 -6.98 -3.43
N CYS A 498 -0.83 -7.51 -2.46
CA CYS A 498 0.57 -7.13 -2.24
C CYS A 498 1.52 -7.94 -3.12
N VAL A 499 2.81 -7.57 -3.15
CA VAL A 499 3.83 -8.25 -3.96
C VAL A 499 3.89 -9.76 -3.74
N GLY A 500 3.96 -10.22 -2.49
CA GLY A 500 4.04 -11.66 -2.22
C GLY A 500 5.34 -12.31 -2.72
N LEU A 501 5.25 -13.55 -3.20
CA LEU A 501 6.37 -14.27 -3.79
C LEU A 501 6.70 -13.72 -5.20
N PRO A 502 7.94 -13.88 -5.71
CA PRO A 502 9.08 -14.51 -5.05
C PRO A 502 10.02 -13.54 -4.31
N THR A 503 9.79 -12.22 -4.35
CA THR A 503 10.76 -11.25 -3.84
C THR A 503 10.58 -10.91 -2.36
N CYS A 504 9.34 -10.90 -1.85
CA CYS A 504 9.09 -10.58 -0.43
C CYS A 504 9.62 -11.68 0.50
N ARG A 505 10.64 -11.33 1.29
CA ARG A 505 11.25 -12.21 2.32
C ARG A 505 10.29 -12.66 3.43
N LEU A 506 9.18 -11.96 3.62
CA LEU A 506 8.23 -12.22 4.71
C LEU A 506 7.00 -13.03 4.28
N SER A 507 6.77 -13.20 2.98
CA SER A 507 5.57 -13.88 2.50
C SER A 507 5.61 -15.38 2.86
N TYR A 508 4.46 -16.00 3.12
CA TYR A 508 4.36 -17.46 3.28
C TYR A 508 3.84 -18.14 2.03
N THR A 509 3.03 -17.42 1.26
CA THR A 509 2.51 -17.83 -0.03
C THR A 509 2.45 -16.62 -0.98
N ASP A 510 2.10 -16.88 -2.22
CA ASP A 510 1.91 -15.89 -3.26
C ASP A 510 0.78 -14.90 -2.93
N SER A 511 0.74 -13.80 -3.67
CA SER A 511 -0.43 -12.92 -3.65
C SER A 511 -0.61 -12.20 -4.97
N GLU A 512 0.42 -11.52 -5.48
CA GLU A 512 0.31 -10.73 -6.72
C GLU A 512 0.06 -11.62 -7.95
N GLN A 513 0.64 -12.82 -8.00
CA GLN A 513 0.36 -13.74 -9.11
C GLN A 513 -0.94 -14.53 -8.89
N PHE A 514 -1.41 -14.65 -7.64
CA PHE A 514 -2.63 -15.38 -7.33
C PHE A 514 -3.89 -14.56 -7.57
N GLU A 515 -3.86 -13.27 -7.31
CA GLU A 515 -5.05 -12.43 -7.42
C GLU A 515 -5.68 -12.44 -8.82
N PRO A 516 -4.92 -12.31 -9.93
CA PRO A 516 -5.49 -12.39 -11.27
C PRO A 516 -6.12 -13.75 -11.57
N GLU A 517 -5.52 -14.85 -11.08
CA GLU A 517 -6.06 -16.21 -11.21
C GLU A 517 -7.37 -16.38 -10.44
N LEU A 518 -7.45 -15.86 -9.20
CA LEU A 518 -8.68 -15.90 -8.41
C LEU A 518 -9.80 -15.11 -9.08
N MET A 519 -9.49 -13.93 -9.62
CA MET A 519 -10.46 -13.13 -10.37
C MET A 519 -10.92 -13.88 -11.63
N ASP A 520 -10.00 -14.53 -12.35
CA ASP A 520 -10.32 -15.33 -13.53
C ASP A 520 -11.31 -16.47 -13.18
N GLN A 521 -11.07 -17.19 -12.08
CA GLN A 521 -11.95 -18.26 -11.59
C GLN A 521 -13.34 -17.73 -11.21
N LEU A 522 -13.40 -16.63 -10.44
CA LEU A 522 -14.67 -16.05 -9.99
C LEU A 522 -15.48 -15.47 -11.15
N GLU A 523 -14.84 -14.90 -12.16
CA GLU A 523 -15.49 -14.46 -13.40
C GLU A 523 -16.08 -15.64 -14.18
N ASP A 524 -15.34 -16.74 -14.29
CA ASP A 524 -15.80 -17.96 -14.98
C ASP A 524 -16.98 -18.62 -14.23
N MET A 525 -17.05 -18.43 -12.91
CA MET A 525 -18.20 -18.83 -12.07
C MET A 525 -19.38 -17.83 -12.11
N GLY A 526 -19.26 -16.71 -12.85
CA GLY A 526 -20.35 -15.72 -13.00
C GLY A 526 -20.41 -14.65 -11.90
N TYR A 527 -19.33 -14.44 -11.14
CA TYR A 527 -19.27 -13.42 -10.08
C TYR A 527 -18.61 -12.10 -10.52
N GLY A 528 -18.25 -11.93 -11.80
CA GLY A 528 -17.57 -10.71 -12.28
C GLY A 528 -18.34 -9.40 -12.00
N ASP A 529 -19.67 -9.42 -12.04
CA ASP A 529 -20.51 -8.25 -11.76
C ASP A 529 -20.68 -7.92 -10.27
N VAL A 530 -20.13 -8.74 -9.37
CA VAL A 530 -20.15 -8.47 -7.93
C VAL A 530 -19.35 -7.21 -7.65
N ALA A 531 -20.02 -6.18 -7.16
CA ALA A 531 -19.41 -4.91 -6.85
C ALA A 531 -18.78 -4.90 -5.44
N GLU A 532 -18.07 -5.94 -5.01
CA GLU A 532 -17.38 -6.03 -3.70
C GLU A 532 -15.86 -6.13 -3.91
N SER A 533 -15.05 -5.86 -2.88
CA SER A 533 -13.59 -6.01 -2.98
C SER A 533 -13.05 -7.28 -2.32
N ILE A 534 -12.01 -7.83 -2.95
CA ILE A 534 -11.17 -8.88 -2.40
C ILE A 534 -9.74 -8.36 -2.23
N GLY A 535 -9.20 -8.49 -1.02
CA GLY A 535 -7.82 -8.12 -0.73
C GLY A 535 -6.96 -9.34 -0.44
N ILE A 536 -5.86 -9.53 -1.19
CA ILE A 536 -4.95 -10.66 -1.00
C ILE A 536 -3.59 -10.20 -0.48
N THR A 537 -3.05 -10.93 0.49
CA THR A 537 -1.70 -10.69 0.99
C THR A 537 -0.98 -11.99 1.30
N GLY A 538 0.30 -12.08 0.93
CA GLY A 538 1.09 -13.31 1.14
C GLY A 538 1.44 -13.61 2.61
N CYS A 539 1.19 -12.71 3.57
CA CYS A 539 1.44 -12.93 5.00
C CYS A 539 0.64 -11.97 5.90
N GLU A 540 0.70 -12.17 7.21
CA GLU A 540 -0.02 -11.40 8.24
C GLU A 540 0.45 -9.94 8.39
N ARG A 541 1.45 -9.50 7.62
CA ARG A 541 1.83 -8.08 7.53
C ARG A 541 0.78 -7.24 6.82
N GLN A 542 -0.08 -7.86 6.01
CA GLN A 542 -1.31 -7.24 5.49
C GLN A 542 -1.05 -5.97 4.67
N CYS A 543 -0.08 -6.02 3.75
CA CYS A 543 0.37 -4.86 2.98
C CYS A 543 -0.69 -4.30 2.01
N PHE A 544 -1.67 -5.10 1.59
CA PHE A 544 -2.83 -4.68 0.78
C PHE A 544 -4.07 -4.37 1.63
N ARG A 545 -3.96 -4.37 2.97
CA ARG A 545 -5.08 -4.10 3.88
C ARG A 545 -6.31 -5.00 3.62
N PRO A 546 -6.16 -6.35 3.60
CA PRO A 546 -7.31 -7.25 3.42
C PRO A 546 -8.43 -7.05 4.45
N GLY A 547 -8.11 -6.52 5.63
CA GLY A 547 -9.11 -6.20 6.67
C GLY A 547 -9.94 -4.95 6.39
N THR A 548 -9.72 -4.20 5.32
CA THR A 548 -10.62 -3.11 4.88
C THR A 548 -11.38 -3.47 3.61
N LYS A 549 -11.28 -4.74 3.19
CA LYS A 549 -11.99 -5.28 2.03
C LYS A 549 -13.15 -6.13 2.51
N SER A 550 -14.13 -6.33 1.63
CA SER A 550 -15.29 -7.17 1.93
C SER A 550 -14.88 -8.62 2.20
N ILE A 551 -13.88 -9.12 1.44
CA ILE A 551 -13.23 -10.42 1.68
C ILE A 551 -11.71 -10.21 1.76
N GLY A 552 -11.09 -10.69 2.83
CA GLY A 552 -9.66 -10.64 3.04
C GLY A 552 -9.00 -12.02 3.04
N TRP A 553 -7.98 -12.21 2.21
CA TRP A 553 -7.18 -13.43 2.16
C TRP A 553 -5.74 -13.17 2.63
N VAL A 554 -5.32 -13.89 3.67
CA VAL A 554 -4.01 -13.73 4.29
C VAL A 554 -3.24 -15.04 4.23
N GLY A 555 -2.10 -15.06 3.55
CA GLY A 555 -1.25 -16.23 3.42
C GLY A 555 -0.91 -16.89 4.76
N SER A 556 -1.13 -18.20 4.86
CA SER A 556 -0.90 -19.00 6.06
C SER A 556 0.18 -20.08 5.90
N GLY A 557 0.68 -20.25 4.67
CA GLY A 557 1.85 -21.05 4.28
C GLY A 557 1.48 -22.35 3.57
N GLY A 558 2.42 -22.90 2.79
CA GLY A 558 2.20 -24.12 2.00
C GLY A 558 1.11 -23.95 0.93
N ASP A 559 1.05 -22.77 0.30
CA ASP A 559 -0.01 -22.36 -0.64
C ASP A 559 -1.42 -22.33 -0.07
N ASN A 560 -1.54 -22.04 1.23
CA ASN A 560 -2.82 -21.84 1.91
C ASN A 560 -3.02 -20.38 2.33
N TYR A 561 -4.29 -20.02 2.50
CA TYR A 561 -4.76 -18.71 2.94
C TYR A 561 -5.71 -18.84 4.14
N GLY A 562 -5.70 -17.83 4.99
CA GLY A 562 -6.66 -17.64 6.06
C GLY A 562 -7.66 -16.54 5.71
N LEU A 563 -8.93 -16.78 6.05
CA LEU A 563 -10.04 -15.88 5.74
C LEU A 563 -10.25 -14.80 6.82
N LYS A 564 -10.41 -13.55 6.36
CA LYS A 564 -10.94 -12.42 7.14
C LYS A 564 -12.21 -11.86 6.51
N LEU A 565 -13.19 -11.52 7.32
CA LEU A 565 -14.49 -10.98 6.91
C LEU A 565 -14.95 -9.83 7.81
N GLY A 566 -15.88 -9.02 7.32
CA GLY A 566 -16.48 -7.90 8.06
C GLY A 566 -15.78 -6.55 7.87
N GLY A 567 -14.90 -6.42 6.88
CA GLY A 567 -14.41 -5.11 6.45
C GLY A 567 -15.45 -4.40 5.58
N SER A 568 -15.45 -3.07 5.59
CA SER A 568 -16.31 -2.24 4.73
C SER A 568 -15.50 -1.30 3.84
N GLU A 569 -16.02 -1.01 2.65
CA GLU A 569 -15.34 -0.15 1.66
C GLU A 569 -15.11 1.27 2.16
N ASP A 570 -16.03 1.81 2.96
CA ASP A 570 -15.90 3.11 3.63
C ASP A 570 -14.86 3.14 4.78
N GLY A 571 -14.32 1.98 5.17
CA GLY A 571 -13.40 1.86 6.31
C GLY A 571 -14.06 2.15 7.67
N SER A 572 -15.39 2.11 7.77
CA SER A 572 -16.12 2.18 9.04
C SER A 572 -15.87 0.94 9.91
N THR A 573 -15.78 -0.24 9.28
CA THR A 573 -15.57 -1.53 9.95
C THR A 573 -14.31 -2.26 9.50
N GLN A 574 -13.74 -3.03 10.42
CA GLN A 574 -12.50 -3.78 10.23
C GLN A 574 -12.85 -5.27 10.10
N GLY A 575 -12.26 -5.92 9.10
CA GLY A 575 -12.34 -7.35 8.89
C GLY A 575 -11.49 -8.12 9.90
N HIS A 576 -12.09 -9.19 10.43
CA HIS A 576 -11.52 -10.06 11.46
C HIS A 576 -11.41 -11.50 10.97
N TRP A 577 -10.52 -12.27 11.59
CA TRP A 577 -10.40 -13.70 11.36
C TRP A 577 -11.70 -14.42 11.73
N LEU A 578 -12.17 -15.35 10.90
CA LEU A 578 -13.40 -16.09 11.18
C LEU A 578 -13.22 -17.01 12.40
N THR A 579 -13.90 -16.72 13.52
CA THR A 579 -13.71 -17.44 14.79
C THR A 579 -15.00 -17.51 15.61
N ASP A 580 -15.10 -18.53 16.48
CA ASP A 580 -16.10 -18.64 17.55
C ASP A 580 -15.57 -18.17 18.92
N GLY A 581 -14.35 -17.61 18.97
CA GLY A 581 -13.67 -17.23 20.20
C GLY A 581 -12.81 -18.33 20.83
N GLU A 582 -12.97 -19.59 20.42
CA GLU A 582 -12.13 -20.71 20.87
C GLU A 582 -11.15 -21.18 19.79
N LYS A 583 -11.58 -21.13 18.53
CA LYS A 583 -10.74 -21.49 17.39
C LYS A 583 -11.03 -20.62 16.17
N GLN A 584 -10.04 -20.52 15.31
CA GLN A 584 -10.20 -19.93 13.98
C GLN A 584 -10.62 -21.01 12.96
N TYR A 585 -11.53 -20.64 12.06
CA TYR A 585 -11.99 -21.43 10.92
C TYR A 585 -11.40 -20.89 9.61
N LEU A 586 -11.36 -21.73 8.58
CA LEU A 586 -10.85 -21.37 7.25
C LEU A 586 -9.47 -20.67 7.34
N SER A 587 -8.60 -21.22 8.19
CA SER A 587 -7.25 -20.69 8.47
C SER A 587 -6.18 -21.23 7.52
N MET A 588 -6.49 -22.31 6.81
CA MET A 588 -5.61 -23.06 5.91
C MET A 588 -6.41 -23.49 4.67
N VAL A 589 -7.09 -22.54 4.02
CA VAL A 589 -7.80 -22.78 2.77
C VAL A 589 -6.76 -22.96 1.66
N PRO A 590 -6.69 -24.12 0.99
CA PRO A 590 -5.82 -24.31 -0.16
C PRO A 590 -6.15 -23.31 -1.28
N ARG A 591 -5.14 -22.86 -2.02
CA ARG A 591 -5.27 -21.88 -3.12
C ARG A 591 -6.45 -22.21 -4.06
N GLU A 592 -6.57 -23.47 -4.45
CA GLU A 592 -7.57 -24.00 -5.37
C GLU A 592 -9.00 -23.94 -4.84
N GLU A 593 -9.18 -23.85 -3.52
CA GLU A 593 -10.50 -23.80 -2.86
C GLU A 593 -10.95 -22.38 -2.49
N VAL A 594 -10.08 -21.38 -2.66
CA VAL A 594 -10.38 -19.98 -2.30
C VAL A 594 -11.59 -19.44 -3.06
N ALA A 595 -11.71 -19.75 -4.36
CA ALA A 595 -12.85 -19.32 -5.18
C ALA A 595 -14.18 -19.94 -4.67
N ASN A 596 -14.15 -21.21 -4.27
CA ASN A 596 -15.32 -21.91 -3.70
C ASN A 596 -15.81 -21.24 -2.41
N VAL A 597 -14.89 -20.86 -1.52
CA VAL A 597 -15.24 -20.13 -0.29
C VAL A 597 -15.89 -18.77 -0.62
N CYS A 598 -15.34 -18.03 -1.57
CA CYS A 598 -15.93 -16.75 -1.99
C CYS A 598 -17.34 -16.94 -2.60
N ALA A 599 -17.52 -17.96 -3.44
CA ALA A 599 -18.78 -18.27 -4.08
C ALA A 599 -19.90 -18.59 -3.06
N VAL A 600 -19.61 -19.42 -2.04
CA VAL A 600 -20.57 -19.71 -0.95
C VAL A 600 -21.05 -18.42 -0.28
N LEU A 601 -20.12 -17.50 0.00
CA LEU A 601 -20.43 -16.24 0.65
C LEU A 601 -21.25 -15.31 -0.27
N PHE A 602 -20.88 -15.21 -1.55
CA PHE A 602 -21.62 -14.40 -2.52
C PHE A 602 -23.04 -14.93 -2.77
N ASP A 603 -23.22 -16.24 -2.90
CA ASP A 603 -24.54 -16.85 -3.07
C ASP A 603 -25.45 -16.54 -1.86
N TRP A 604 -24.89 -16.69 -0.66
CA TRP A 604 -25.64 -16.43 0.56
C TRP A 604 -25.98 -14.95 0.73
N TRP A 605 -25.01 -14.06 0.52
CA TRP A 605 -25.24 -12.62 0.55
C TRP A 605 -26.26 -12.17 -0.49
N LYS A 606 -26.15 -12.62 -1.75
CA LYS A 606 -27.11 -12.26 -2.82
C LYS A 606 -28.55 -12.65 -2.49
N THR A 607 -28.76 -13.73 -1.73
CA THR A 607 -30.10 -14.22 -1.36
C THR A 607 -30.65 -13.61 -0.07
N GLN A 608 -29.80 -13.12 0.82
CA GLN A 608 -30.18 -12.65 2.16
C GLN A 608 -29.90 -11.17 2.43
N LYS A 609 -29.28 -10.46 1.48
CA LYS A 609 -28.99 -9.04 1.61
C LYS A 609 -30.28 -8.24 1.71
N GLN A 610 -30.29 -7.27 2.62
CA GLN A 610 -31.39 -6.34 2.76
C GLN A 610 -31.20 -5.13 1.86
N GLY A 611 -32.26 -4.36 1.63
CA GLY A 611 -32.18 -3.11 0.90
C GLY A 611 -33.28 -2.14 1.32
N ASN A 612 -32.98 -0.85 1.27
CA ASN A 612 -33.96 0.20 1.49
C ASN A 612 -33.63 1.40 0.58
N ASN A 613 -34.67 2.03 0.01
CA ASN A 613 -34.55 3.23 -0.84
C ASN A 613 -33.43 3.19 -1.88
N GLY A 614 -33.37 2.12 -2.69
CA GLY A 614 -32.42 2.01 -3.81
C GLY A 614 -30.98 1.63 -3.43
N SER A 615 -30.66 1.45 -2.14
CA SER A 615 -29.36 0.93 -1.69
C SER A 615 -29.47 -0.55 -1.29
N SER A 616 -28.50 -1.35 -1.76
CA SER A 616 -28.36 -2.77 -1.39
C SER A 616 -27.30 -2.88 -0.30
N GLU A 617 -27.60 -3.64 0.75
CA GLU A 617 -26.64 -3.97 1.81
C GLU A 617 -25.38 -4.61 1.21
N ARG A 618 -24.22 -4.08 1.63
CA ARG A 618 -22.88 -4.53 1.23
C ARG A 618 -22.46 -5.76 2.03
N LEU A 619 -21.48 -6.52 1.53
CA LEU A 619 -21.09 -7.78 2.14
C LEU A 619 -20.51 -7.64 3.57
N GLY A 620 -19.73 -6.59 3.85
CA GLY A 620 -19.22 -6.30 5.19
C GLY A 620 -20.32 -6.14 6.25
N PRO A 621 -21.22 -5.16 6.11
CA PRO A 621 -22.40 -5.00 6.96
C PRO A 621 -23.27 -6.26 7.07
N PHE A 622 -23.45 -6.99 5.97
CA PHE A 622 -24.15 -8.27 5.98
C PHE A 622 -23.50 -9.28 6.94
N VAL A 623 -22.18 -9.43 6.90
CA VAL A 623 -21.44 -10.32 7.80
C VAL A 623 -21.64 -9.90 9.27
N HIS A 624 -21.60 -8.60 9.57
CA HIS A 624 -21.86 -8.09 10.92
C HIS A 624 -23.28 -8.41 11.39
N ARG A 625 -24.28 -8.19 10.53
CA ARG A 625 -25.69 -8.49 10.84
C ARG A 625 -25.93 -9.97 11.10
N MET A 626 -25.31 -10.85 10.32
CA MET A 626 -25.46 -12.30 10.49
C MET A 626 -24.66 -12.85 11.67
N GLY A 627 -23.51 -12.23 11.97
CA GLY A 627 -22.58 -12.71 13.00
C GLY A 627 -21.75 -13.92 12.56
N PHE A 628 -20.57 -14.09 13.15
CA PHE A 628 -19.64 -15.16 12.77
C PHE A 628 -20.17 -16.57 13.04
N GLU A 629 -21.01 -16.78 14.05
CA GLU A 629 -21.62 -18.10 14.30
C GLU A 629 -22.48 -18.57 13.12
N ALA A 630 -23.29 -17.68 12.55
CA ALA A 630 -24.12 -17.99 11.38
C ALA A 630 -23.24 -18.20 10.13
N VAL A 631 -22.20 -17.40 9.95
CA VAL A 631 -21.23 -17.54 8.84
C VAL A 631 -20.51 -18.89 8.92
N ILE A 632 -20.02 -19.28 10.10
CA ILE A 632 -19.38 -20.57 10.35
C ILE A 632 -20.35 -21.71 10.05
N THR A 633 -21.59 -21.61 10.50
CA THR A 633 -22.63 -22.62 10.23
C THR A 633 -22.89 -22.74 8.73
N ARG A 634 -23.02 -21.61 8.03
CA ARG A 634 -23.22 -21.60 6.57
C ARG A 634 -22.11 -22.32 5.81
N PHE A 635 -20.84 -22.11 6.18
CA PHE A 635 -19.71 -22.80 5.55
C PHE A 635 -19.62 -24.28 5.93
N ARG A 636 -20.04 -24.65 7.15
CA ARG A 636 -20.08 -26.06 7.58
C ARG A 636 -21.13 -26.86 6.80
N ASP A 637 -22.26 -26.23 6.51
CA ASP A 637 -23.40 -26.87 5.86
C ASP A 637 -23.29 -26.87 4.31
N ASP A 638 -22.37 -26.09 3.72
CA ASP A 638 -22.15 -26.09 2.28
C ASP A 638 -21.15 -27.18 1.85
N PRO A 639 -21.51 -28.07 0.90
CA PRO A 639 -20.63 -29.15 0.47
C PRO A 639 -19.32 -28.68 -0.18
N ARG A 640 -19.28 -27.43 -0.68
CA ARG A 640 -18.06 -26.83 -1.25
C ARG A 640 -17.01 -26.48 -0.18
N THR A 641 -17.42 -26.28 1.07
CA THR A 641 -16.52 -25.75 2.12
C THR A 641 -16.49 -26.58 3.40
N SER A 642 -17.41 -27.53 3.58
CA SER A 642 -17.54 -28.33 4.81
C SER A 642 -16.24 -29.03 5.20
N ALA A 643 -15.54 -29.64 4.23
CA ALA A 643 -14.25 -30.31 4.45
C ALA A 643 -13.12 -29.35 4.86
N LEU A 644 -13.23 -28.06 4.51
CA LEU A 644 -12.23 -27.03 4.81
C LEU A 644 -12.33 -26.53 6.26
N MET A 645 -13.50 -26.69 6.90
CA MET A 645 -13.78 -26.15 8.24
C MET A 645 -12.94 -26.79 9.34
N ASP A 646 -12.44 -28.00 9.10
CA ASP A 646 -11.58 -28.73 10.03
C ASP A 646 -10.09 -28.66 9.66
N LEU A 647 -9.74 -28.05 8.52
CA LEU A 647 -8.35 -27.82 8.15
C LEU A 647 -7.68 -26.88 9.14
N ARG A 648 -6.72 -27.44 9.88
CA ARG A 648 -5.85 -26.71 10.80
C ARG A 648 -4.42 -26.93 10.39
N ASN A 649 -3.58 -25.93 10.66
CA ASN A 649 -2.16 -26.08 10.48
C ASN A 649 -1.58 -26.93 11.63
N PRO A 650 -1.12 -28.17 11.39
CA PRO A 650 -0.65 -29.05 12.46
C PRO A 650 0.65 -28.54 13.12
N LYS A 651 1.40 -27.64 12.45
CA LYS A 651 2.60 -26.99 12.99
C LYS A 651 2.31 -25.67 13.67
N ALA A 652 1.06 -25.21 13.70
CA ALA A 652 0.74 -23.90 14.22
C ALA A 652 0.14 -23.98 15.62
N GLY A 653 0.84 -23.37 16.58
CA GLY A 653 0.19 -22.77 17.75
C GLY A 653 -0.58 -21.50 17.36
N PHE A 654 -1.30 -21.52 16.23
CA PHE A 654 -2.03 -20.38 15.70
C PHE A 654 -3.36 -20.26 16.41
N ASP A 655 -3.36 -19.35 17.37
CA ASP A 655 -4.52 -18.73 17.95
C ASP A 655 -4.22 -17.23 17.87
N PRO A 656 -4.62 -16.53 16.79
CA PRO A 656 -4.39 -15.10 16.72
C PRO A 656 -5.16 -14.46 17.86
N TYR A 657 -4.47 -13.62 18.64
CA TYR A 657 -5.14 -12.88 19.68
C TYR A 657 -6.19 -11.96 19.06
N VAL A 658 -7.46 -12.25 19.33
CA VAL A 658 -8.58 -11.35 19.07
C VAL A 658 -8.93 -10.70 20.41
N PRO A 659 -8.69 -9.39 20.59
CA PRO A 659 -9.20 -8.67 21.76
C PRO A 659 -10.68 -8.98 21.98
N ALA A 660 -11.09 -9.29 23.22
CA ALA A 660 -12.49 -9.57 23.54
C ALA A 660 -13.44 -8.42 23.14
N SER A 661 -12.94 -7.18 23.14
CA SER A 661 -13.66 -6.00 22.66
C SER A 661 -13.98 -6.02 21.15
N LEU A 662 -13.25 -6.83 20.37
CA LEU A 662 -13.45 -7.00 18.93
C LEU A 662 -14.30 -8.24 18.59
N LEU A 663 -14.62 -9.08 19.58
CA LEU A 663 -15.55 -10.23 19.43
C LEU A 663 -17.00 -9.85 19.74
N ARG A 664 -17.24 -8.66 20.30
CA ARG A 664 -18.55 -8.17 20.78
C ARG A 664 -19.06 -6.94 20.03
N ALA A 665 -18.31 -6.49 19.03
CA ALA A 665 -18.74 -5.48 18.06
C ALA A 665 -19.15 -6.22 16.79
#